data_AF-A0A7J3JE87-F1
#
_entry.id   AF-A0A7J3JE87-F1
#
_cell.length_a   1.000
_cell.length_b   1.000
_cell.length_c   1.000
_cell.angle_alpha   90.00
_cell.angle_beta   90.00
_cell.angle_gamma   90.00
#
_symmetry.space_group_name_H-M   'P 1'
#
loop_
_entity.id
_entity.type
_entity.pdbx_description
1 polymer ?
#
loop_
_entity_poly.entity_id
_entity_poly.type
_entity_poly.pdbx_seq_one_letter_code
_entity_poly.pdbx_strand_id
1 'polypeptide(L)'
;MKSSIKKAAATILLLSFLLPMVAILPAIDAQTALTRKTYAFCNATPNPVGVGQETLIHLGISEATNGTYFQWKGLTVEVIRPDNTTTTLGPFNTDSTGGTGTVLVPDQVGTYKLRTHFPEQKMVPGMTFFNPQEYTYQASVSEWCNLVVQEEPIPYFPAFPLPTEYWNRPINAQFYEWAPLTGQWLRPAGSYSMPPIEKFHEGNSEAPETAHILWTKQYAQGGMTGGEQGEMGYEMGDAYVGKFLGTVVIDGVMYYNAFQSTGGQAVEQNVHAINLKTGEELWVKNWNNERLAFGQVYNFQGFNYYGAFAYLWTTVGSTWKAYDALTGRWVYSIENMTSANPNYNYYGPRGEIIRYYVDQTNGWMTMWNSSRATNPQTAMAVADGSWDVPGSKFDASRGIQWNVTIPKGLPGAVCHAEVDDCVLGSQASAFPSYRGSTITSWAISTKKETAGQLLWNKTWTVPSGFEDANWVWSDVSFEDRVFIISCKENIRFYGFNLNTGNFMWETEPEPYLQYYDKWYGPCHGYGLFFSERMSGQTIAYDMQTGKRVWNYNCSDPYSEILWSENFPTMFHFVTDGKIYLSYAEHSPNLSSRGAPMVCLNATTGEEIWRISWFANWWGGTCVIGDSVMAGLNAGYDNRLYSFGKGPSATTISAAPKVSTNGNKVLVEGFVTDLAPGLSNYDIKVRFPNGVPAVSDASMTDWMQYVWMQYPRPTNATGVDVTITVFDPNGNHYKVASATSDANGFYSTSFVPEVPGRYTLIATFDGTKSYYGSTAVTAIEVEDAPQPTAAPTPAPASPVEMYFVPAVVAIIIAIVLVGVVIIMVLKKRP
;
A
#
# COMPACT_ATOMS: atom_id res chain seq x y z
N MET A 1 6.14 103.49 -6.44
CA MET A 1 7.16 102.50 -6.02
C MET A 1 6.47 101.14 -5.81
N LYS A 2 6.33 100.32 -6.87
CA LYS A 2 5.86 98.90 -6.89
C LYS A 2 5.73 98.28 -8.30
N SER A 3 6.05 99.02 -9.38
CA SER A 3 5.96 98.53 -10.78
C SER A 3 7.31 98.33 -11.48
N SER A 4 8.37 99.07 -11.12
CA SER A 4 9.67 99.00 -11.83
C SER A 4 10.61 97.86 -11.41
N ILE A 5 10.33 97.13 -10.32
CA ILE A 5 11.16 95.99 -9.86
C ILE A 5 10.72 94.66 -10.50
N LYS A 6 9.48 94.55 -11.02
CA LYS A 6 8.98 93.31 -11.64
C LYS A 6 9.44 93.10 -13.10
N LYS A 7 9.82 94.15 -13.83
CA LYS A 7 10.30 94.03 -15.23
C LYS A 7 11.79 93.67 -15.34
N ALA A 8 12.61 94.04 -14.36
CA ALA A 8 14.02 93.67 -14.32
C ALA A 8 14.23 92.18 -13.94
N ALA A 9 13.43 91.62 -13.02
CA ALA A 9 13.50 90.21 -12.65
C ALA A 9 12.97 89.26 -13.73
N ALA A 10 11.95 89.66 -14.50
CA ALA A 10 11.41 88.84 -15.59
C ALA A 10 12.33 88.78 -16.83
N THR A 11 13.13 89.82 -17.07
CA THR A 11 14.08 89.87 -18.20
C THR A 11 15.35 89.05 -17.91
N ILE A 12 15.79 89.00 -16.65
CA ILE A 12 16.94 88.17 -16.21
C ILE A 12 16.57 86.68 -16.16
N LEU A 13 15.31 86.32 -15.83
CA LEU A 13 14.84 84.94 -15.90
C LEU A 13 14.56 84.45 -17.33
N LEU A 14 14.17 85.32 -18.27
CA LEU A 14 13.98 84.91 -19.68
C LEU A 14 15.31 84.76 -20.44
N LEU A 15 16.34 85.53 -20.07
CA LEU A 15 17.70 85.45 -20.65
C LEU A 15 18.53 84.29 -20.09
N SER A 16 18.12 83.64 -18.99
CA SER A 16 18.76 82.42 -18.47
C SER A 16 18.21 81.12 -19.09
N PHE A 17 17.13 81.19 -19.87
CA PHE A 17 16.50 80.04 -20.54
C PHE A 17 16.67 80.02 -22.06
N LEU A 18 17.36 81.00 -22.65
CA LEU A 18 17.61 81.09 -24.09
C LEU A 18 19.11 81.21 -24.38
N LEU A 19 19.69 80.05 -24.71
CA LEU A 19 21.03 79.78 -25.28
C LEU A 19 22.17 79.53 -24.26
N PRO A 20 22.79 78.34 -24.32
CA PRO A 20 23.36 77.83 -25.56
C PRO A 20 22.62 76.61 -26.13
N MET A 21 21.83 76.86 -27.18
CA MET A 21 21.87 76.02 -28.38
C MET A 21 23.03 76.53 -29.24
N VAL A 22 24.24 75.99 -29.04
CA VAL A 22 25.21 75.77 -30.12
C VAL A 22 25.99 74.50 -29.79
N ALA A 23 25.76 73.47 -30.60
CA ALA A 23 26.59 72.29 -30.80
C ALA A 23 26.83 71.38 -29.58
N ILE A 24 25.78 70.66 -29.16
CA ILE A 24 25.94 69.22 -29.04
C ILE A 24 25.09 68.66 -30.18
N LEU A 25 25.77 68.04 -31.14
CA LEU A 25 25.19 67.23 -32.19
C LEU A 25 24.07 66.36 -31.58
N PRO A 26 23.08 65.84 -32.33
CA PRO A 26 22.67 64.50 -31.97
C PRO A 26 23.99 63.71 -31.97
N ALA A 27 24.50 63.37 -30.79
CA ALA A 27 24.97 62.02 -30.68
C ALA A 27 23.75 61.23 -31.15
N ILE A 28 23.80 60.87 -32.43
CA ILE A 28 23.44 59.53 -32.82
C ILE A 28 24.28 58.65 -31.88
N ASP A 29 23.89 58.55 -30.61
CA ASP A 29 23.65 57.24 -30.07
C ASP A 29 22.58 56.71 -31.00
N ALA A 30 23.03 56.17 -32.15
CA ALA A 30 22.58 54.86 -32.50
C ALA A 30 22.69 54.14 -31.16
N GLN A 31 21.56 53.97 -30.44
CA GLN A 31 21.50 53.03 -29.35
C GLN A 31 21.98 51.76 -30.02
N THR A 32 23.29 51.49 -29.88
CA THR A 32 23.90 50.27 -30.37
C THR A 32 23.01 49.21 -29.77
N ALA A 33 22.31 48.47 -30.63
CA ALA A 33 21.41 47.42 -30.16
C ALA A 33 22.18 46.67 -29.08
N LEU A 34 21.65 46.68 -27.86
CA LEU A 34 22.39 46.18 -26.72
C LEU A 34 22.62 44.71 -27.00
N THR A 35 23.85 44.35 -27.30
CA THR A 35 24.21 42.99 -27.69
C THR A 35 24.88 42.33 -26.52
N ARG A 36 24.54 41.07 -26.29
CA ARG A 36 25.15 40.24 -25.27
C ARG A 36 25.69 38.99 -25.96
N LYS A 37 26.99 38.76 -25.79
CA LYS A 37 27.62 37.50 -26.15
C LYS A 37 27.04 36.40 -25.26
N THR A 38 26.65 35.27 -25.85
CA THR A 38 26.15 34.09 -25.13
C THR A 38 27.17 32.97 -25.12
N TYR A 39 27.00 32.04 -24.20
CA TYR A 39 27.85 30.84 -24.09
C TYR A 39 26.97 29.60 -24.02
N ALA A 40 26.77 28.94 -25.17
CA ALA A 40 26.09 27.67 -25.22
C ALA A 40 26.90 26.57 -24.53
N PHE A 41 26.21 25.65 -23.85
CA PHE A 41 26.80 24.46 -23.25
C PHE A 41 26.12 23.19 -23.77
N CYS A 42 26.89 22.10 -23.76
CA CYS A 42 26.43 20.76 -24.07
C CYS A 42 27.14 19.80 -23.13
N ASN A 43 26.40 18.91 -22.49
CA ASN A 43 26.96 17.82 -21.72
C ASN A 43 26.10 16.56 -21.92
N ALA A 44 26.67 15.39 -21.69
CA ALA A 44 25.95 14.12 -21.70
C ALA A 44 26.20 13.37 -20.41
N THR A 45 25.14 12.86 -19.78
CA THR A 45 25.23 12.06 -18.56
C THR A 45 24.22 10.91 -18.60
N PRO A 46 24.64 9.66 -18.32
CA PRO A 46 26.00 9.27 -17.95
C PRO A 46 26.98 9.30 -19.15
N ASN A 47 28.27 9.44 -18.84
CA ASN A 47 29.38 9.40 -19.79
C ASN A 47 30.65 8.86 -19.08
N PRO A 48 31.12 7.64 -19.37
CA PRO A 48 30.68 6.76 -20.45
C PRO A 48 29.27 6.17 -20.26
N VAL A 49 28.71 5.62 -21.33
CA VAL A 49 27.39 4.94 -21.37
C VAL A 49 27.48 3.66 -22.21
N GLY A 50 26.67 2.64 -21.92
CA GLY A 50 26.59 1.45 -22.76
C GLY A 50 25.73 1.65 -24.01
N VAL A 51 25.98 0.87 -25.05
CA VAL A 51 25.08 0.80 -26.21
C VAL A 51 23.67 0.40 -25.77
N GLY A 52 22.65 1.09 -26.28
CA GLY A 52 21.24 0.88 -25.90
C GLY A 52 20.81 1.49 -24.56
N GLN A 53 21.70 2.11 -23.77
CA GLN A 53 21.33 2.84 -22.55
C GLN A 53 20.99 4.31 -22.84
N GLU A 54 19.98 4.84 -22.15
CA GLU A 54 19.62 6.26 -22.25
C GLU A 54 20.73 7.16 -21.67
N THR A 55 21.07 8.23 -22.39
CA THR A 55 21.91 9.33 -21.91
C THR A 55 21.18 10.65 -22.04
N LEU A 56 21.18 11.44 -20.96
CA LEU A 56 20.65 12.78 -20.93
C LEU A 56 21.66 13.74 -21.53
N ILE A 57 21.31 14.35 -22.65
CA ILE A 57 22.01 15.50 -23.19
C ILE A 57 21.47 16.74 -22.49
N HIS A 58 22.29 17.38 -21.66
CA HIS A 58 22.01 18.67 -21.05
C HIS A 58 22.52 19.78 -21.98
N LEU A 59 21.61 20.62 -22.48
CA LEU A 59 21.88 21.68 -23.43
C LEU A 59 21.30 23.02 -22.97
N GLY A 60 21.91 24.13 -23.39
CA GLY A 60 21.45 25.45 -22.98
C GLY A 60 22.46 26.55 -23.24
N ILE A 61 22.25 27.70 -22.59
CA ILE A 61 23.21 28.80 -22.49
C ILE A 61 23.40 29.20 -21.02
N SER A 62 24.51 29.86 -20.70
CA SER A 62 24.83 30.33 -19.34
C SER A 62 23.85 31.37 -18.77
N GLU A 63 23.07 32.03 -19.62
CA GLU A 63 22.17 33.10 -19.20
C GLU A 63 20.77 32.57 -18.84
N ALA A 64 20.35 32.82 -17.60
CA ALA A 64 18.95 32.69 -17.21
C ALA A 64 18.08 33.73 -17.92
N THR A 65 16.79 33.42 -18.04
CA THR A 65 15.77 34.33 -18.58
C THR A 65 15.28 35.30 -17.51
N ASN A 66 14.42 36.25 -17.89
CA ASN A 66 13.86 37.27 -16.99
C ASN A 66 12.75 36.81 -16.05
N GLY A 67 12.35 35.54 -16.11
CA GLY A 67 11.38 34.99 -15.17
C GLY A 67 11.06 33.55 -15.51
N THR A 68 10.43 32.85 -14.57
CA THR A 68 10.17 31.41 -14.64
C THR A 68 9.47 30.95 -15.93
N TYR A 69 8.69 31.84 -16.56
CA TYR A 69 7.85 31.54 -17.71
C TYR A 69 8.49 31.91 -19.05
N PHE A 70 9.71 32.45 -19.03
CA PHE A 70 10.46 32.77 -20.23
C PHE A 70 11.40 31.62 -20.58
N GLN A 71 11.67 31.48 -21.87
CA GLN A 71 12.44 30.37 -22.43
C GLN A 71 13.32 30.90 -23.55
N TRP A 72 14.54 30.39 -23.64
CA TRP A 72 15.30 30.47 -24.89
C TRP A 72 14.78 29.44 -25.87
N LYS A 73 14.67 29.82 -27.14
CA LYS A 73 14.00 28.98 -28.15
C LYS A 73 14.93 28.61 -29.28
N GLY A 74 14.64 27.48 -29.92
CA GLY A 74 15.30 27.08 -31.17
C GLY A 74 16.70 26.49 -31.00
N LEU A 75 17.06 26.01 -29.81
CA LEU A 75 18.36 25.37 -29.59
C LEU A 75 18.39 24.01 -30.31
N THR A 76 19.49 23.64 -30.93
CA THR A 76 19.65 22.32 -31.55
C THR A 76 20.92 21.64 -31.07
N VAL A 77 20.95 20.32 -31.04
CA VAL A 77 22.18 19.55 -30.76
C VAL A 77 22.63 18.83 -32.02
N GLU A 78 23.82 19.14 -32.49
CA GLU A 78 24.51 18.39 -33.54
C GLU A 78 25.16 17.15 -32.94
N VAL A 79 24.86 15.98 -33.50
CA VAL A 79 25.36 14.67 -33.07
C VAL A 79 26.11 14.04 -34.22
N ILE A 80 27.42 13.83 -34.08
CA ILE A 80 28.25 13.07 -35.02
C ILE A 80 28.51 11.70 -34.42
N ARG A 81 28.03 10.65 -35.08
CA ARG A 81 28.21 9.25 -34.67
C ARG A 81 29.62 8.73 -34.98
N PRO A 82 30.04 7.57 -34.44
CA PRO A 82 31.35 6.97 -34.71
C PRO A 82 31.62 6.69 -36.20
N ASP A 83 30.58 6.44 -37.00
CA ASP A 83 30.65 6.23 -38.45
C ASP A 83 30.71 7.54 -39.28
N ASN A 84 30.82 8.70 -38.62
CA ASN A 84 30.77 10.05 -39.19
C ASN A 84 29.42 10.47 -39.77
N THR A 85 28.33 9.74 -39.51
CA THR A 85 26.99 10.24 -39.82
C THR A 85 26.61 11.35 -38.83
N THR A 86 25.96 12.40 -39.35
CA THR A 86 25.53 13.56 -38.55
C THR A 86 24.01 13.61 -38.47
N THR A 87 23.49 13.81 -37.27
CA THR A 87 22.06 14.05 -37.02
C THR A 87 21.90 15.29 -36.15
N THR A 88 20.83 16.04 -36.36
CA THR A 88 20.49 17.21 -35.55
C THR A 88 19.26 16.89 -34.70
N LEU A 89 19.39 17.05 -33.39
CA LEU A 89 18.29 16.98 -32.43
C LEU A 89 17.70 18.38 -32.19
N GLY A 90 16.40 18.45 -31.95
CA GLY A 90 15.67 19.69 -31.70
C GLY A 90 14.83 20.14 -32.90
N PRO A 91 14.36 21.41 -32.93
CA PRO A 91 14.68 22.48 -31.98
C PRO A 91 14.10 22.26 -30.56
N PHE A 92 14.81 22.78 -29.56
CA PHE A 92 14.46 22.73 -28.13
C PHE A 92 14.26 24.12 -27.55
N ASN A 93 13.46 24.19 -26.49
CA ASN A 93 13.30 25.38 -25.67
C ASN A 93 13.85 25.11 -24.25
N THR A 94 14.50 26.11 -23.65
CA THR A 94 15.01 26.02 -22.28
C THR A 94 13.92 26.26 -21.24
N ASP A 95 14.15 25.87 -20.00
CA ASP A 95 13.47 26.50 -18.87
C ASP A 95 14.07 27.89 -18.57
N SER A 96 13.61 28.53 -17.49
CA SER A 96 14.05 29.87 -17.13
C SER A 96 15.51 29.96 -16.64
N THR A 97 16.13 28.85 -16.26
CA THR A 97 17.54 28.80 -15.82
C THR A 97 18.51 28.94 -16.98
N GLY A 98 18.04 28.73 -18.21
CA GLY A 98 18.85 28.74 -19.42
C GLY A 98 19.22 27.35 -19.95
N GLY A 99 18.83 26.27 -19.25
CA GLY A 99 19.08 24.88 -19.63
C GLY A 99 17.81 24.08 -20.00
N THR A 100 18.01 22.93 -20.65
CA THR A 100 17.02 21.87 -20.89
C THR A 100 17.71 20.55 -21.21
N GLY A 101 16.94 19.47 -21.30
CA GLY A 101 17.44 18.13 -21.55
C GLY A 101 16.75 17.44 -22.73
N THR A 102 17.46 16.54 -23.39
CA THR A 102 16.88 15.55 -24.31
C THR A 102 17.58 14.21 -24.13
N VAL A 103 16.89 13.10 -24.44
CA VAL A 103 17.45 11.76 -24.32
C VAL A 103 18.02 11.32 -25.67
N LEU A 104 19.23 10.77 -25.64
CA LEU A 104 19.85 10.04 -26.75
C LEU A 104 20.03 8.57 -26.32
N VAL A 105 19.71 7.63 -27.21
CA VAL A 105 20.03 6.21 -27.03
C VAL A 105 21.05 5.84 -28.10
N PRO A 106 22.34 5.72 -27.76
CA PRO A 106 23.37 5.38 -28.73
C PRO A 106 23.23 3.91 -29.16
N ASP A 107 23.41 3.68 -30.46
CA ASP A 107 23.23 2.40 -31.15
C ASP A 107 24.55 1.79 -31.63
N GLN A 108 25.68 2.46 -31.42
CA GLN A 108 27.01 2.04 -31.84
C GLN A 108 28.04 2.29 -30.74
N VAL A 109 29.02 1.39 -30.60
CA VAL A 109 30.19 1.62 -29.74
C VAL A 109 31.12 2.64 -30.39
N GLY A 110 31.69 3.55 -29.58
CA GLY A 110 32.62 4.57 -30.04
C GLY A 110 32.35 5.94 -29.43
N THR A 111 32.98 6.98 -29.97
CA THR A 111 32.80 8.35 -29.50
C THR A 111 31.79 9.10 -30.35
N TYR A 112 30.68 9.50 -29.74
CA TYR A 112 29.75 10.45 -30.33
C TYR A 112 30.21 11.87 -29.98
N LYS A 113 30.21 12.77 -30.97
CA LYS A 113 30.50 14.19 -30.73
C LYS A 113 29.20 14.99 -30.72
N LEU A 114 28.94 15.67 -29.61
CA LEU A 114 27.72 16.41 -29.35
C LEU A 114 28.04 17.91 -29.24
N ARG A 115 27.21 18.77 -29.82
CA ARG A 115 27.38 20.22 -29.69
C ARG A 115 26.08 20.98 -29.81
N THR A 116 25.82 21.87 -28.86
CA THR A 116 24.62 22.71 -28.85
C THR A 116 24.85 23.95 -29.72
N HIS A 117 23.84 24.30 -30.51
CA HIS A 117 23.74 25.55 -31.25
C HIS A 117 22.60 26.38 -30.66
N PHE A 118 22.93 27.58 -30.22
CA PHE A 118 21.96 28.57 -29.76
C PHE A 118 21.76 29.64 -30.85
N PRO A 119 20.52 29.88 -31.31
CA PRO A 119 20.25 30.91 -32.30
C PRO A 119 20.20 32.29 -31.65
N GLU A 120 20.61 33.32 -32.41
CA GLU A 120 20.46 34.71 -31.98
C GLU A 120 18.99 35.01 -31.71
N GLN A 121 18.71 35.62 -30.56
CA GLN A 121 17.36 36.02 -30.19
C GLN A 121 17.37 37.18 -29.20
N LYS A 122 16.23 37.85 -29.08
CA LYS A 122 16.06 39.03 -28.24
C LYS A 122 15.36 38.67 -26.94
N MET A 123 15.83 39.24 -25.83
CA MET A 123 15.22 39.07 -24.51
C MET A 123 15.59 40.27 -23.64
N VAL A 124 14.72 40.61 -22.69
CA VAL A 124 15.11 41.48 -21.57
C VAL A 124 15.87 40.62 -20.55
N PRO A 125 17.09 40.97 -20.10
CA PRO A 125 17.82 40.20 -19.10
C PRO A 125 17.06 40.05 -17.77
N GLY A 126 17.22 38.92 -17.09
CA GLY A 126 16.73 38.75 -15.72
C GLY A 126 17.54 39.56 -14.69
N MET A 127 16.83 40.00 -13.64
CA MET A 127 17.34 40.76 -12.47
C MET A 127 17.67 42.26 -12.64
N THR A 128 17.19 42.94 -13.69
CA THR A 128 17.32 44.40 -13.77
C THR A 128 16.13 45.11 -13.08
N PHE A 129 16.23 45.36 -11.78
CA PHE A 129 15.13 45.96 -10.98
C PHE A 129 14.79 47.42 -11.34
N PHE A 130 15.66 48.15 -12.04
CA PHE A 130 15.51 49.60 -12.21
C PHE A 130 15.53 50.12 -13.66
N ASN A 131 15.72 49.26 -14.69
CA ASN A 131 15.55 49.66 -16.10
C ASN A 131 15.54 48.43 -17.04
N PRO A 132 14.39 47.86 -17.43
CA PRO A 132 14.34 46.73 -18.36
C PRO A 132 14.73 47.21 -19.77
N GLN A 133 15.87 46.73 -20.28
CA GLN A 133 16.30 46.98 -21.64
C GLN A 133 16.36 45.66 -22.41
N GLU A 134 15.88 45.64 -23.66
CA GLU A 134 15.99 44.48 -24.55
C GLU A 134 17.43 44.33 -25.02
N TYR A 135 17.99 43.14 -24.86
CA TYR A 135 19.29 42.76 -25.42
C TYR A 135 19.09 41.77 -26.56
N THR A 136 19.90 41.90 -27.60
CA THR A 136 20.10 40.86 -28.62
C THR A 136 21.18 39.91 -28.11
N TYR A 137 20.76 38.71 -27.73
CA TYR A 137 21.63 37.61 -27.30
C TYR A 137 22.16 36.94 -28.56
N GLN A 138 23.45 37.13 -28.83
CA GLN A 138 24.11 36.67 -30.05
C GLN A 138 24.06 35.14 -30.14
N ALA A 139 24.01 34.61 -31.36
CA ALA A 139 24.15 33.18 -31.59
C ALA A 139 25.48 32.66 -31.01
N SER A 140 25.47 31.47 -30.44
CA SER A 140 26.68 30.80 -29.96
C SER A 140 26.60 29.30 -30.16
N VAL A 141 27.76 28.66 -30.15
CA VAL A 141 27.92 27.23 -30.33
C VAL A 141 28.77 26.74 -29.15
N SER A 142 28.35 25.63 -28.52
CA SER A 142 29.11 25.06 -27.40
C SER A 142 30.44 24.46 -27.88
N GLU A 143 31.33 24.18 -26.94
CA GLU A 143 32.42 23.23 -27.20
C GLU A 143 31.86 21.83 -27.50
N TRP A 144 32.67 20.99 -28.14
CA TRP A 144 32.32 19.59 -28.39
C TRP A 144 32.31 18.80 -27.07
N CYS A 145 31.18 18.16 -26.77
CA CYS A 145 31.07 17.13 -25.74
C CYS A 145 31.27 15.75 -26.40
N ASN A 146 32.29 15.01 -25.95
CA ASN A 146 32.54 13.66 -26.42
C ASN A 146 31.83 12.67 -25.49
N LEU A 147 30.77 12.03 -25.99
CA LEU A 147 30.11 10.92 -25.32
C LEU A 147 30.84 9.62 -25.68
N VAL A 148 31.40 8.94 -24.69
CA VAL A 148 32.05 7.64 -24.87
C VAL A 148 31.00 6.55 -24.70
N VAL A 149 30.73 5.81 -25.77
CA VAL A 149 29.83 4.66 -25.78
C VAL A 149 30.65 3.38 -25.77
N GLN A 150 30.38 2.51 -24.82
CA GLN A 150 31.05 1.22 -24.63
C GLN A 150 30.09 0.05 -24.88
N GLU A 151 30.64 -1.15 -25.07
CA GLU A 151 29.85 -2.37 -25.28
C GLU A 151 29.06 -2.73 -24.02
N GLU A 152 29.74 -2.76 -22.87
CA GLU A 152 29.13 -3.15 -21.60
C GLU A 152 28.29 -2.00 -21.01
N PRO A 153 27.02 -2.24 -20.66
CA PRO A 153 26.20 -1.28 -19.92
C PRO A 153 26.88 -0.82 -18.64
N ILE A 154 26.78 0.48 -18.33
CA ILE A 154 27.17 0.95 -17.01
C ILE A 154 26.12 0.52 -15.98
N PRO A 155 26.51 0.30 -14.72
CA PRO A 155 25.54 0.00 -13.67
C PRO A 155 24.71 1.24 -13.35
N TYR A 156 23.40 1.06 -13.19
CA TYR A 156 22.55 2.02 -12.49
C TYR A 156 22.58 1.77 -10.98
N PHE A 157 22.01 2.70 -10.22
CA PHE A 157 21.82 2.51 -8.79
C PHE A 157 21.04 1.20 -8.56
N PRO A 158 21.58 0.26 -7.76
CA PRO A 158 20.97 -1.06 -7.62
C PRO A 158 19.64 -0.95 -6.88
N ALA A 159 18.67 -1.75 -7.32
CA ALA A 159 17.40 -1.92 -6.63
C ALA A 159 17.62 -2.46 -5.21
N PHE A 160 16.85 -1.96 -4.23
CA PHE A 160 16.85 -2.54 -2.89
C PHE A 160 15.84 -3.69 -2.81
N PRO A 161 16.20 -4.84 -2.21
CA PRO A 161 15.26 -5.94 -2.06
C PRO A 161 14.11 -5.54 -1.13
N LEU A 162 12.96 -6.17 -1.31
CA LEU A 162 11.85 -6.10 -0.35
C LEU A 162 12.30 -6.63 1.03
N PRO A 163 11.71 -6.11 2.12
CA PRO A 163 12.13 -6.47 3.46
C PRO A 163 11.82 -7.94 3.78
N THR A 164 12.85 -8.68 4.19
CA THR A 164 12.71 -10.08 4.69
C THR A 164 12.53 -10.15 6.20
N GLU A 165 12.77 -9.03 6.90
CA GLU A 165 12.62 -8.86 8.33
C GLU A 165 11.54 -7.84 8.64
N TYR A 166 11.09 -7.79 9.89
CA TYR A 166 10.08 -6.82 10.33
C TYR A 166 10.56 -5.39 10.09
N TRP A 167 9.68 -4.57 9.49
CA TRP A 167 9.97 -3.20 9.11
C TRP A 167 8.83 -2.26 9.52
N ASN A 168 9.17 -0.99 9.75
CA ASN A 168 8.23 0.07 10.05
C ASN A 168 8.71 1.37 9.38
N ARG A 169 7.83 2.37 9.29
CA ARG A 169 8.13 3.69 8.74
C ARG A 169 8.96 4.55 9.70
N PRO A 170 9.74 5.54 9.21
CA PRO A 170 9.83 5.98 7.81
C PRO A 170 10.62 5.02 6.91
N ILE A 171 10.19 4.87 5.66
CA ILE A 171 10.93 4.13 4.62
C ILE A 171 12.01 5.05 4.05
N ASN A 172 13.21 4.53 3.82
CA ASN A 172 14.28 5.29 3.17
C ASN A 172 13.85 5.67 1.75
N ALA A 173 13.91 6.95 1.40
CA ALA A 173 13.46 7.46 0.09
C ALA A 173 14.25 6.91 -1.12
N GLN A 174 15.32 6.14 -0.90
CA GLN A 174 16.04 5.42 -1.95
C GLN A 174 15.42 4.04 -2.28
N PHE A 175 14.48 3.54 -1.47
CA PHE A 175 13.92 2.19 -1.59
C PHE A 175 12.66 2.21 -2.46
N TYR A 176 12.80 2.59 -3.73
CA TYR A 176 11.66 2.74 -4.65
C TYR A 176 10.91 1.44 -4.86
N GLU A 177 11.60 0.31 -4.79
CA GLU A 177 11.05 -1.03 -4.97
C GLU A 177 10.05 -1.41 -3.87
N TRP A 178 10.03 -0.70 -2.74
CA TRP A 178 9.09 -0.95 -1.66
C TRP A 178 7.71 -0.37 -1.92
N ALA A 179 7.52 0.45 -2.98
CA ALA A 179 6.24 1.07 -3.31
C ALA A 179 5.03 0.10 -3.31
N PRO A 180 5.13 -1.15 -3.82
CA PRO A 180 4.05 -2.14 -3.76
C PRO A 180 3.61 -2.57 -2.35
N LEU A 181 4.33 -2.15 -1.29
CA LEU A 181 4.01 -2.39 0.11
C LEU A 181 3.47 -1.13 0.82
N THR A 182 3.24 -0.02 0.11
CA THR A 182 3.00 1.31 0.72
C THR A 182 1.57 1.85 0.55
N GLY A 183 0.60 0.94 0.46
CA GLY A 183 -0.81 1.24 0.21
C GLY A 183 -1.40 2.22 1.23
N GLN A 184 -2.34 3.04 0.75
CA GLN A 184 -3.03 4.07 1.53
C GLN A 184 -4.55 3.89 1.42
N TRP A 185 -5.27 4.43 2.40
CA TRP A 185 -6.72 4.44 2.42
C TRP A 185 -7.23 5.88 2.62
N LEU A 186 -7.37 6.62 1.53
CA LEU A 186 -7.66 8.07 1.58
C LEU A 186 -9.15 8.40 1.70
N ARG A 187 -10.03 7.52 1.23
CA ARG A 187 -11.48 7.70 1.28
C ARG A 187 -11.99 7.15 2.61
N PRO A 188 -12.96 7.78 3.28
CA PRO A 188 -13.44 7.30 4.58
C PRO A 188 -14.07 5.91 4.45
N ALA A 189 -13.63 4.97 5.28
CA ALA A 189 -14.29 3.67 5.40
C ALA A 189 -15.76 3.82 5.82
N GLY A 190 -16.64 3.00 5.24
CA GLY A 190 -18.02 2.79 5.71
C GLY A 190 -19.10 3.78 5.26
N SER A 191 -18.88 4.63 4.25
CA SER A 191 -19.97 5.48 3.76
C SER A 191 -20.92 4.71 2.84
N TYR A 192 -22.22 4.78 3.14
CA TYR A 192 -23.29 4.58 2.16
C TYR A 192 -23.33 5.75 1.15
N SER A 193 -22.19 6.04 0.51
CA SER A 193 -22.10 7.04 -0.54
C SER A 193 -22.45 6.41 -1.86
N MET A 194 -23.35 7.07 -2.61
CA MET A 194 -23.50 6.81 -4.04
C MET A 194 -22.74 7.90 -4.80
N PRO A 195 -21.85 7.55 -5.74
CA PRO A 195 -21.46 6.19 -6.16
C PRO A 195 -20.71 5.41 -5.06
N PRO A 196 -20.76 4.06 -5.10
CA PRO A 196 -20.06 3.20 -4.15
C PRO A 196 -18.57 3.54 -4.10
N ILE A 197 -17.96 3.38 -2.92
CA ILE A 197 -16.52 3.56 -2.74
C ILE A 197 -15.82 2.38 -3.42
N GLU A 198 -14.83 2.69 -4.25
CA GLU A 198 -13.95 1.69 -4.85
C GLU A 198 -13.34 0.79 -3.77
N LYS A 199 -13.48 -0.51 -3.97
CA LYS A 199 -13.03 -1.54 -3.01
C LYS A 199 -11.68 -2.13 -3.38
N PHE A 200 -11.14 -1.79 -4.53
CA PHE A 200 -9.81 -2.24 -4.94
C PHE A 200 -8.74 -1.28 -4.37
N HIS A 201 -7.73 -1.82 -3.70
CA HIS A 201 -6.69 -1.03 -3.04
C HIS A 201 -5.29 -1.53 -3.38
N GLU A 202 -4.58 -0.80 -4.24
CA GLU A 202 -3.19 -1.10 -4.60
C GLU A 202 -2.18 -0.84 -3.47
N GLY A 203 -0.94 -1.28 -3.69
CA GLY A 203 0.17 -1.04 -2.77
C GLY A 203 0.17 -1.93 -1.52
N ASN A 204 -0.54 -3.06 -1.54
CA ASN A 204 -0.61 -3.99 -0.42
C ASN A 204 -0.19 -5.42 -0.79
N SER A 205 0.92 -5.57 -1.53
CA SER A 205 1.41 -6.87 -2.07
C SER A 205 1.81 -7.94 -1.03
N GLU A 206 1.68 -7.66 0.27
CA GLU A 206 1.80 -8.64 1.34
C GLU A 206 0.51 -8.70 2.18
N ALA A 207 -0.65 -8.46 1.57
CA ALA A 207 -1.91 -8.42 2.30
C ALA A 207 -2.15 -9.74 3.06
N PRO A 208 -2.77 -9.72 4.25
CA PRO A 208 -2.77 -10.85 5.17
C PRO A 208 -3.24 -12.17 4.54
N GLU A 209 -2.34 -13.17 4.51
CA GLU A 209 -2.62 -14.55 4.08
C GLU A 209 -2.96 -15.50 5.22
N THR A 210 -2.96 -14.99 6.46
CA THR A 210 -3.43 -15.71 7.64
C THR A 210 -4.18 -14.75 8.55
N ALA A 211 -4.94 -15.29 9.51
CA ALA A 211 -5.65 -14.50 10.51
C ALA A 211 -4.75 -14.01 11.66
N HIS A 212 -3.45 -13.82 11.43
CA HIS A 212 -2.49 -13.41 12.46
C HIS A 212 -2.79 -12.00 12.98
N ILE A 213 -3.08 -11.89 14.29
CA ILE A 213 -3.47 -10.64 14.95
C ILE A 213 -2.23 -9.98 15.56
N LEU A 214 -1.94 -8.75 15.14
CA LEU A 214 -0.80 -7.96 15.63
C LEU A 214 -1.10 -7.26 16.96
N TRP A 215 -2.30 -6.73 17.10
CA TRP A 215 -2.77 -6.04 18.30
C TRP A 215 -4.29 -5.91 18.32
N THR A 216 -4.83 -5.64 19.51
CA THR A 216 -6.24 -5.28 19.71
C THR A 216 -6.37 -4.04 20.60
N LYS A 217 -7.34 -3.18 20.33
CA LYS A 217 -7.65 -1.99 21.16
C LYS A 217 -9.15 -1.87 21.37
N GLN A 218 -9.58 -1.62 22.61
CA GLN A 218 -11.01 -1.42 22.87
C GLN A 218 -11.49 -0.11 22.24
N TYR A 219 -12.58 -0.18 21.46
CA TYR A 219 -13.22 0.98 20.83
C TYR A 219 -14.41 1.48 21.65
N ALA A 220 -15.29 0.56 22.03
CA ALA A 220 -16.45 0.85 22.87
C ALA A 220 -16.68 -0.30 23.87
N GLN A 221 -17.63 -0.11 24.79
CA GLN A 221 -18.15 -1.21 25.61
C GLN A 221 -18.67 -2.32 24.68
N GLY A 222 -18.23 -3.55 24.88
CA GLY A 222 -18.56 -4.69 24.03
C GLY A 222 -18.57 -5.99 24.82
N GLY A 223 -18.89 -7.09 24.16
CA GLY A 223 -19.02 -8.40 24.80
C GLY A 223 -20.40 -8.61 25.41
N MET A 224 -20.47 -9.63 26.25
CA MET A 224 -21.67 -9.98 26.99
C MET A 224 -21.88 -9.02 28.17
N THR A 225 -23.12 -8.60 28.40
CA THR A 225 -23.49 -7.86 29.61
C THR A 225 -23.42 -8.76 30.85
N GLY A 226 -23.87 -10.01 30.72
CA GLY A 226 -23.97 -10.96 31.83
C GLY A 226 -24.93 -10.51 32.95
N GLY A 227 -24.85 -11.21 34.09
CA GLY A 227 -25.61 -10.85 35.30
C GLY A 227 -27.13 -10.82 35.09
N GLU A 228 -27.77 -9.75 35.56
CA GLU A 228 -29.23 -9.55 35.45
C GLU A 228 -29.75 -9.44 34.01
N GLN A 229 -28.88 -9.08 33.07
CA GLN A 229 -29.23 -8.94 31.64
C GLN A 229 -29.03 -10.24 30.85
N GLY A 230 -28.54 -11.32 31.50
CA GLY A 230 -28.42 -12.64 30.90
C GLY A 230 -27.48 -12.67 29.70
N GLU A 231 -27.99 -13.19 28.57
CA GLU A 231 -27.22 -13.43 27.35
C GLU A 231 -27.21 -12.25 26.35
N MET A 232 -27.56 -11.05 26.82
CA MET A 232 -27.50 -9.85 25.98
C MET A 232 -26.05 -9.40 25.73
N GLY A 233 -25.78 -8.96 24.51
CA GLY A 233 -24.55 -8.24 24.16
C GLY A 233 -24.67 -6.74 24.41
N TYR A 234 -23.54 -6.06 24.58
CA TYR A 234 -23.48 -4.60 24.56
C TYR A 234 -23.77 -4.05 23.14
N GLU A 235 -24.11 -2.77 23.08
CA GLU A 235 -24.52 -2.10 21.85
C GLU A 235 -23.39 -2.08 20.80
N MET A 236 -23.69 -2.60 19.60
CA MET A 236 -22.71 -2.86 18.53
C MET A 236 -22.51 -1.71 17.54
N GLY A 237 -23.31 -0.64 17.62
CA GLY A 237 -23.19 0.50 16.69
C GLY A 237 -23.84 0.31 15.34
N ASP A 238 -24.56 -0.79 15.10
CA ASP A 238 -25.22 -1.05 13.82
C ASP A 238 -26.63 -0.42 13.76
N ALA A 239 -27.26 -0.44 12.60
CA ALA A 239 -28.51 0.26 12.27
C ALA A 239 -28.45 1.78 12.55
N TYR A 240 -27.79 2.51 11.64
CA TYR A 240 -27.75 3.98 11.58
C TYR A 240 -26.97 4.69 12.71
N VAL A 241 -26.30 3.95 13.61
CA VAL A 241 -25.40 4.55 14.60
C VAL A 241 -24.02 4.80 13.99
N GLY A 242 -23.49 3.80 13.26
CA GLY A 242 -22.29 3.95 12.44
C GLY A 242 -21.01 4.15 13.25
N LYS A 243 -20.70 3.21 14.14
CA LYS A 243 -19.40 3.18 14.84
C LYS A 243 -18.26 2.98 13.84
N PHE A 244 -17.09 3.55 14.15
CA PHE A 244 -15.87 3.44 13.34
C PHE A 244 -15.96 4.04 11.92
N LEU A 245 -16.98 4.87 11.64
CA LEU A 245 -17.07 5.62 10.38
C LEU A 245 -16.00 6.71 10.26
N GLY A 246 -15.51 6.90 9.03
CA GLY A 246 -14.58 7.98 8.69
C GLY A 246 -13.12 7.63 8.95
N THR A 247 -12.76 6.35 8.82
CA THR A 247 -11.38 5.88 8.99
C THR A 247 -10.55 6.09 7.72
N VAL A 248 -9.30 6.53 7.90
CA VAL A 248 -8.32 6.81 6.85
C VAL A 248 -6.99 6.16 7.23
N VAL A 249 -6.21 5.70 6.26
CA VAL A 249 -4.83 5.24 6.46
C VAL A 249 -3.89 6.08 5.59
N ILE A 250 -2.91 6.73 6.22
CA ILE A 250 -1.83 7.45 5.53
C ILE A 250 -0.50 7.08 6.20
N ASP A 251 0.51 6.69 5.42
CA ASP A 251 1.89 6.45 5.88
C ASP A 251 1.97 5.43 7.03
N GLY A 252 1.24 4.32 6.92
CA GLY A 252 1.21 3.29 7.96
C GLY A 252 0.53 3.73 9.27
N VAL A 253 -0.19 4.86 9.26
CA VAL A 253 -0.95 5.38 10.39
C VAL A 253 -2.44 5.34 10.08
N MET A 254 -3.21 4.75 10.97
CA MET A 254 -4.67 4.73 10.91
C MET A 254 -5.23 5.90 11.72
N TYR A 255 -6.11 6.66 11.09
CA TYR A 255 -6.82 7.79 11.67
C TYR A 255 -8.31 7.46 11.75
N TYR A 256 -8.92 7.56 12.92
CA TYR A 256 -10.35 7.26 13.08
C TYR A 256 -11.04 8.19 14.09
N ASN A 257 -12.35 8.35 13.89
CA ASN A 257 -13.21 9.08 14.83
C ASN A 257 -13.52 8.20 16.05
N ALA A 258 -13.22 8.70 17.24
CA ALA A 258 -13.39 7.99 18.52
C ALA A 258 -14.83 7.54 18.78
N PHE A 259 -15.79 8.30 18.28
CA PHE A 259 -17.22 8.13 18.58
C PHE A 259 -18.06 8.04 17.31
N GLN A 260 -19.33 7.69 17.46
CA GLN A 260 -20.36 7.82 16.41
C GLN A 260 -20.70 9.29 16.11
N SER A 261 -21.29 9.56 14.95
CA SER A 261 -21.60 10.94 14.50
C SER A 261 -22.78 11.59 15.22
N THR A 262 -23.62 10.80 15.89
CA THR A 262 -24.79 11.28 16.64
C THR A 262 -24.40 12.35 17.66
N GLY A 263 -25.18 13.43 17.73
CA GLY A 263 -24.88 14.61 18.55
C GLY A 263 -24.04 15.67 17.83
N GLY A 264 -23.42 15.35 16.68
CA GLY A 264 -22.67 16.30 15.86
C GLY A 264 -21.61 17.04 16.67
N GLN A 265 -21.52 18.36 16.48
CA GLN A 265 -20.57 19.22 17.21
C GLN A 265 -21.00 19.54 18.66
N ALA A 266 -22.20 19.13 19.09
CA ALA A 266 -22.70 19.37 20.45
C ALA A 266 -22.13 18.39 21.49
N VAL A 267 -21.46 17.34 21.04
CA VAL A 267 -20.76 16.35 21.87
C VAL A 267 -19.29 16.28 21.46
N GLU A 268 -18.45 15.72 22.32
CA GLU A 268 -17.04 15.54 22.04
C GLU A 268 -16.83 14.66 20.79
N GLN A 269 -15.96 15.08 19.88
CA GLN A 269 -15.58 14.32 18.69
C GLN A 269 -14.06 14.34 18.54
N ASN A 270 -13.41 13.31 19.08
CA ASN A 270 -11.95 13.16 19.00
C ASN A 270 -11.55 12.31 17.79
N VAL A 271 -10.40 12.63 17.22
CA VAL A 271 -9.75 11.84 16.18
C VAL A 271 -8.45 11.27 16.75
N HIS A 272 -8.29 9.96 16.63
CA HIS A 272 -7.10 9.24 17.05
C HIS A 272 -6.21 8.98 15.83
N ALA A 273 -4.90 9.06 16.03
CA ALA A 273 -3.89 8.55 15.11
C ALA A 273 -3.13 7.41 15.76
N ILE A 274 -3.19 6.24 15.14
CA ILE A 274 -2.60 5.00 15.65
C ILE A 274 -1.63 4.45 14.62
N ASN A 275 -0.43 4.04 15.04
CA ASN A 275 0.45 3.26 14.15
C ASN A 275 -0.25 1.93 13.83
N LEU A 276 -0.51 1.68 12.55
CA LEU A 276 -1.33 0.56 12.08
C LEU A 276 -0.68 -0.81 12.39
N LYS A 277 0.66 -0.89 12.39
CA LYS A 277 1.41 -2.12 12.67
C LYS A 277 1.50 -2.42 14.17
N THR A 278 1.57 -1.39 15.02
CA THR A 278 1.85 -1.57 16.46
C THR A 278 0.68 -1.33 17.39
N GLY A 279 -0.35 -0.59 16.94
CA GLY A 279 -1.47 -0.17 17.79
C GLY A 279 -1.12 0.98 18.73
N GLU A 280 0.09 1.53 18.63
CA GLU A 280 0.55 2.67 19.43
C GLU A 280 -0.23 3.93 19.05
N GLU A 281 -0.78 4.61 20.06
CA GLU A 281 -1.41 5.91 19.88
C GLU A 281 -0.37 7.01 19.75
N LEU A 282 -0.30 7.62 18.57
CA LEU A 282 0.66 8.68 18.25
C LEU A 282 0.14 10.04 18.73
N TRP A 283 -1.15 10.30 18.53
CA TRP A 283 -1.83 11.48 19.04
C TRP A 283 -3.35 11.33 19.07
N VAL A 284 -4.00 12.19 19.86
CA VAL A 284 -5.44 12.42 19.86
C VAL A 284 -5.70 13.92 19.72
N LYS A 285 -6.66 14.30 18.87
CA LYS A 285 -7.05 15.71 18.67
C LYS A 285 -8.56 15.86 18.68
N ASN A 286 -9.00 16.93 19.33
CA ASN A 286 -10.34 17.48 19.17
C ASN A 286 -10.26 18.69 18.22
N TRP A 287 -10.96 18.65 17.10
CA TRP A 287 -10.94 19.72 16.10
C TRP A 287 -12.18 20.61 16.22
N ASN A 288 -12.47 21.13 17.41
CA ASN A 288 -13.73 21.81 17.73
C ASN A 288 -14.94 20.92 17.44
N ASN A 289 -14.84 19.67 17.88
CA ASN A 289 -15.79 18.60 17.62
C ASN A 289 -16.08 18.33 16.12
N GLU A 290 -15.19 18.76 15.22
CA GLU A 290 -15.24 18.35 13.82
C GLU A 290 -14.67 16.94 13.65
N ARG A 291 -15.30 16.17 12.77
CA ARG A 291 -14.93 14.79 12.50
C ARG A 291 -14.03 14.69 11.28
N LEU A 292 -13.14 13.70 11.31
CA LEU A 292 -12.39 13.28 10.13
C LEU A 292 -13.36 12.85 9.02
N ALA A 293 -13.19 13.44 7.84
CA ALA A 293 -14.01 13.19 6.67
C ALA A 293 -13.27 12.39 5.60
N PHE A 294 -12.01 12.69 5.30
CA PHE A 294 -11.17 11.97 4.33
C PHE A 294 -9.69 12.35 4.48
N GLY A 295 -8.83 11.64 3.76
CA GLY A 295 -7.40 11.88 3.64
C GLY A 295 -6.98 12.36 2.26
N GLN A 296 -5.73 12.80 2.14
CA GLN A 296 -5.09 13.17 0.88
C GLN A 296 -3.58 13.00 0.99
N VAL A 297 -2.94 12.43 -0.03
CA VAL A 297 -1.48 12.51 -0.23
C VAL A 297 -1.25 13.28 -1.52
N TYR A 298 -0.78 14.52 -1.42
CA TYR A 298 -0.66 15.43 -2.55
C TYR A 298 0.80 15.68 -2.93
N ASN A 299 1.20 15.26 -4.13
CA ASN A 299 2.51 15.45 -4.74
C ASN A 299 2.60 16.83 -5.42
N PHE A 300 3.10 17.82 -4.69
CA PHE A 300 3.37 19.13 -5.26
C PHE A 300 4.65 19.10 -6.10
N GLN A 301 4.57 19.67 -7.30
CA GLN A 301 5.70 19.88 -8.19
C GLN A 301 5.72 21.33 -8.66
N GLY A 302 6.76 22.05 -8.27
CA GLY A 302 7.04 23.41 -8.71
C GLY A 302 8.52 23.55 -9.03
N PHE A 303 8.87 24.61 -9.75
CA PHE A 303 10.27 24.83 -10.16
C PHE A 303 11.24 25.03 -8.99
N ASN A 304 10.77 25.36 -7.78
CA ASN A 304 11.61 25.43 -6.58
C ASN A 304 11.50 24.20 -5.66
N TYR A 305 10.41 23.44 -5.74
CA TYR A 305 10.08 22.46 -4.71
C TYR A 305 9.31 21.26 -5.27
N TYR A 306 9.73 20.07 -4.85
CA TYR A 306 9.10 18.79 -5.16
C TYR A 306 8.88 18.02 -3.85
N GLY A 307 7.67 17.54 -3.61
CA GLY A 307 7.38 16.78 -2.40
C GLY A 307 5.91 16.39 -2.25
N ALA A 308 5.67 15.27 -1.57
CA ALA A 308 4.34 14.82 -1.21
C ALA A 308 3.94 15.31 0.19
N PHE A 309 2.68 15.70 0.34
CA PHE A 309 2.12 16.18 1.60
C PHE A 309 0.91 15.35 2.01
N ALA A 310 0.92 14.87 3.25
CA ALA A 310 -0.17 14.11 3.84
C ALA A 310 -1.13 15.03 4.61
N TYR A 311 -2.40 15.04 4.22
CA TYR A 311 -3.46 15.82 4.83
C TYR A 311 -4.63 14.96 5.28
N LEU A 312 -5.17 15.30 6.45
CA LEU A 312 -6.47 14.87 6.95
C LEU A 312 -7.45 16.02 6.81
N TRP A 313 -8.70 15.73 6.48
CA TRP A 313 -9.69 16.76 6.19
C TRP A 313 -10.91 16.67 7.09
N THR A 314 -11.36 17.82 7.58
CA THR A 314 -12.72 17.98 8.11
C THR A 314 -13.58 18.75 7.12
N THR A 315 -14.88 18.48 7.13
CA THR A 315 -15.86 19.19 6.29
C THR A 315 -17.06 19.64 7.11
N VAL A 316 -17.24 20.94 7.27
CA VAL A 316 -18.41 21.53 7.96
C VAL A 316 -19.07 22.55 7.05
N GLY A 317 -20.31 22.27 6.65
CA GLY A 317 -21.00 23.07 5.63
C GLY A 317 -20.18 23.11 4.34
N SER A 318 -19.83 24.32 3.89
CA SER A 318 -18.99 24.56 2.71
C SER A 318 -17.51 24.84 3.05
N THR A 319 -17.09 24.64 4.30
CA THR A 319 -15.71 24.86 4.74
C THR A 319 -14.99 23.55 4.94
N TRP A 320 -13.87 23.39 4.24
CA TRP A 320 -12.95 22.27 4.36
C TRP A 320 -11.68 22.73 5.06
N LYS A 321 -11.17 21.95 6.02
CA LYS A 321 -9.93 22.26 6.73
C LYS A 321 -8.95 21.11 6.60
N ALA A 322 -7.73 21.42 6.16
CA ALA A 322 -6.63 20.48 6.06
C ALA A 322 -5.83 20.48 7.36
N TYR A 323 -5.53 19.29 7.86
CA TYR A 323 -4.69 19.03 9.02
C TYR A 323 -3.50 18.18 8.60
N ASP A 324 -2.34 18.47 9.15
CA ASP A 324 -1.11 17.71 8.95
C ASP A 324 -1.26 16.31 9.56
N ALA A 325 -1.04 15.25 8.78
CA ALA A 325 -1.30 13.89 9.23
C ALA A 325 -0.35 13.43 10.36
N LEU A 326 0.89 13.96 10.39
CA LEU A 326 1.88 13.60 11.42
C LEU A 326 1.54 14.21 12.78
N THR A 327 1.09 15.46 12.81
CA THR A 327 0.94 16.24 14.06
C THR A 327 -0.51 16.52 14.45
N GLY A 328 -1.46 16.33 13.53
CA GLY A 328 -2.87 16.70 13.68
C GLY A 328 -3.09 18.22 13.76
N ARG A 329 -2.09 19.04 13.41
CA ARG A 329 -2.19 20.51 13.44
C ARG A 329 -2.96 21.01 12.22
N TRP A 330 -3.77 22.04 12.41
CA TRP A 330 -4.40 22.73 11.28
C TRP A 330 -3.34 23.37 10.38
N VAL A 331 -3.52 23.26 9.06
CA VAL A 331 -2.61 23.79 8.04
C VAL A 331 -3.26 24.91 7.27
N TYR A 332 -4.38 24.66 6.58
CA TYR A 332 -5.09 25.66 5.79
C TYR A 332 -6.57 25.30 5.64
N SER A 333 -7.37 26.20 5.06
CA SER A 333 -8.77 25.91 4.74
C SER A 333 -9.17 26.30 3.33
N ILE A 334 -10.16 25.60 2.79
CA ILE A 334 -10.88 25.96 1.57
C ILE A 334 -12.32 26.30 1.97
N GLU A 335 -12.72 27.56 1.76
CA GLU A 335 -14.03 28.10 2.09
C GLU A 335 -14.92 28.15 0.83
N ASN A 336 -16.24 28.26 1.01
CA ASN A 336 -17.21 28.36 -0.08
C ASN A 336 -17.19 27.18 -1.07
N MET A 337 -16.90 25.98 -0.57
CA MET A 337 -16.93 24.76 -1.38
C MET A 337 -18.28 24.59 -2.08
N THR A 338 -18.22 24.36 -3.39
CA THR A 338 -19.40 24.13 -4.21
C THR A 338 -19.92 22.70 -4.02
N SER A 339 -21.23 22.53 -4.20
CA SER A 339 -21.82 21.20 -4.30
C SER A 339 -21.19 20.43 -5.47
N ALA A 340 -20.99 19.13 -5.31
CA ALA A 340 -20.63 18.22 -6.40
C ALA A 340 -21.82 17.31 -6.72
N ASN A 341 -21.89 16.87 -7.98
CA ASN A 341 -22.89 15.93 -8.46
C ASN A 341 -22.21 14.99 -9.46
N PRO A 342 -21.82 13.78 -9.04
CA PRO A 342 -22.11 13.16 -7.75
C PRO A 342 -21.28 13.80 -6.62
N ASN A 343 -21.74 13.66 -5.38
CA ASN A 343 -21.01 14.19 -4.21
C ASN A 343 -19.82 13.28 -3.86
N TYR A 344 -18.79 13.29 -4.70
CA TYR A 344 -17.66 12.36 -4.63
C TYR A 344 -16.32 13.09 -4.81
N ASN A 345 -15.27 12.57 -4.15
CA ASN A 345 -13.90 13.04 -4.29
C ASN A 345 -13.10 12.05 -5.16
N TYR A 346 -12.68 12.53 -6.32
CA TYR A 346 -11.73 11.84 -7.18
C TYR A 346 -10.32 12.34 -6.88
N TYR A 347 -9.31 11.54 -7.21
CA TYR A 347 -7.91 11.92 -7.02
C TYR A 347 -7.22 11.95 -8.38
N GLY A 348 -6.60 13.08 -8.71
CA GLY A 348 -5.78 13.20 -9.90
C GLY A 348 -4.44 12.47 -9.75
N PRO A 349 -3.61 12.42 -10.80
CA PRO A 349 -2.34 11.68 -10.81
C PRO A 349 -1.31 12.13 -9.76
N ARG A 350 -1.45 13.34 -9.21
CA ARG A 350 -0.60 13.87 -8.14
C ARG A 350 -1.34 13.93 -6.79
N GLY A 351 -2.50 13.28 -6.67
CA GLY A 351 -3.30 13.25 -5.45
C GLY A 351 -4.05 14.56 -5.16
N GLU A 352 -4.17 15.45 -6.13
CA GLU A 352 -5.11 16.57 -6.08
C GLU A 352 -6.54 16.05 -6.01
N ILE A 353 -7.39 16.67 -5.19
CA ILE A 353 -8.80 16.31 -5.11
C ILE A 353 -9.52 16.96 -6.28
N ILE A 354 -10.22 16.13 -7.06
CA ILE A 354 -11.05 16.51 -8.18
C ILE A 354 -12.52 16.27 -7.83
N ARG A 355 -13.40 17.21 -8.19
CA ARG A 355 -14.86 17.06 -8.06
C ARG A 355 -15.56 17.53 -9.32
N TYR A 356 -16.62 16.84 -9.70
CA TYR A 356 -17.48 17.24 -10.80
C TYR A 356 -18.83 17.74 -10.29
N TYR A 357 -19.39 18.73 -10.97
CA TYR A 357 -20.79 19.08 -10.82
C TYR A 357 -21.45 19.06 -12.19
N VAL A 358 -22.50 18.26 -12.33
CA VAL A 358 -23.23 18.09 -13.58
C VAL A 358 -24.67 18.56 -13.39
N ASP A 359 -25.09 19.50 -14.23
CA ASP A 359 -26.44 20.04 -14.26
C ASP A 359 -27.08 19.71 -15.61
N GLN A 360 -27.78 18.59 -15.66
CA GLN A 360 -28.45 18.07 -16.86
C GLN A 360 -29.64 18.94 -17.27
N THR A 361 -30.24 19.66 -16.31
CA THR A 361 -31.40 20.52 -16.54
C THR A 361 -30.96 21.80 -17.25
N ASN A 362 -29.94 22.47 -16.72
CA ASN A 362 -29.44 23.71 -17.29
C ASN A 362 -28.40 23.48 -18.40
N GLY A 363 -27.88 22.26 -18.54
CA GLY A 363 -26.98 21.86 -19.62
C GLY A 363 -25.55 22.36 -19.45
N TRP A 364 -25.00 22.26 -18.24
CA TRP A 364 -23.58 22.57 -18.01
C TRP A 364 -22.96 21.62 -17.00
N MET A 365 -21.62 21.54 -17.00
CA MET A 365 -20.87 20.84 -15.97
C MET A 365 -19.54 21.56 -15.67
N THR A 366 -19.04 21.37 -14.45
CA THR A 366 -17.74 21.88 -14.00
C THR A 366 -16.84 20.79 -13.46
N MET A 367 -15.54 21.04 -13.55
CA MET A 367 -14.51 20.33 -12.80
C MET A 367 -13.84 21.30 -11.84
N TRP A 368 -13.80 20.90 -10.58
CA TRP A 368 -13.07 21.56 -9.51
C TRP A 368 -11.79 20.77 -9.19
N ASN A 369 -10.68 21.47 -8.96
CA ASN A 369 -9.37 20.90 -8.67
C ASN A 369 -8.72 21.61 -7.46
N SER A 370 -8.35 20.85 -6.42
CA SER A 370 -7.76 21.38 -5.19
C SER A 370 -6.41 22.05 -5.41
N SER A 371 -5.58 21.54 -6.33
CA SER A 371 -4.27 22.14 -6.64
C SER A 371 -4.44 23.56 -7.19
N ARG A 372 -5.43 23.75 -8.06
CA ARG A 372 -5.77 25.06 -8.62
C ARG A 372 -6.33 26.01 -7.56
N ALA A 373 -7.12 25.51 -6.62
CA ALA A 373 -7.66 26.31 -5.52
C ALA A 373 -6.55 26.84 -4.60
N THR A 374 -5.55 26.00 -4.31
CA THR A 374 -4.50 26.28 -3.31
C THR A 374 -3.29 26.98 -3.94
N ASN A 375 -2.65 26.38 -4.94
CA ASN A 375 -1.53 26.94 -5.69
C ASN A 375 -1.68 26.66 -7.21
N PRO A 376 -2.35 27.55 -7.98
CA PRO A 376 -2.57 27.35 -9.41
C PRO A 376 -1.33 27.56 -10.28
N GLN A 377 -0.20 28.02 -9.71
CA GLN A 377 1.04 28.32 -10.44
C GLN A 377 0.84 29.29 -11.61
N THR A 378 0.19 30.42 -11.35
CA THR A 378 -0.16 31.44 -12.36
C THR A 378 0.21 32.87 -11.95
N ALA A 379 0.79 33.07 -10.76
CA ALA A 379 1.15 34.39 -10.26
C ALA A 379 2.32 35.04 -11.02
N MET A 380 3.01 34.26 -11.86
CA MET A 380 4.25 34.64 -12.52
C MET A 380 5.36 35.03 -11.53
N ALA A 381 5.40 34.34 -10.38
CA ALA A 381 6.25 34.71 -9.25
C ALA A 381 6.89 33.47 -8.58
N VAL A 382 7.89 33.70 -7.72
CA VAL A 382 8.58 32.64 -6.95
C VAL A 382 7.59 31.77 -6.16
N ALA A 383 6.46 32.33 -5.71
CA ALA A 383 5.41 31.61 -5.00
C ALA A 383 4.78 30.46 -5.82
N ASP A 384 4.79 30.52 -7.15
CA ASP A 384 4.28 29.42 -7.99
C ASP A 384 5.16 28.16 -7.87
N GLY A 385 6.46 28.34 -7.59
CA GLY A 385 7.41 27.24 -7.45
C GLY A 385 7.46 26.65 -6.04
N SER A 386 6.80 27.27 -5.07
CA SER A 386 6.92 26.98 -3.63
C SER A 386 5.59 26.56 -3.03
N TRP A 387 5.61 25.70 -2.00
CA TRP A 387 4.40 25.28 -1.28
C TRP A 387 4.19 26.10 0.00
N ASP A 388 3.77 27.37 -0.17
CA ASP A 388 3.52 28.31 0.94
C ASP A 388 2.02 28.46 1.24
N VAL A 389 1.37 27.35 1.58
CA VAL A 389 -0.06 27.29 1.93
C VAL A 389 -0.40 27.34 3.43
N PRO A 390 0.48 26.96 4.39
CA PRO A 390 0.13 27.00 5.80
C PRO A 390 -0.37 28.37 6.27
N GLY A 391 -1.39 28.40 7.13
CA GLY A 391 -2.02 29.64 7.60
C GLY A 391 -3.05 30.23 6.65
N SER A 392 -3.18 29.71 5.43
CA SER A 392 -4.00 30.31 4.38
C SER A 392 -5.47 29.89 4.41
N LYS A 393 -6.30 30.75 3.82
CA LYS A 393 -7.70 30.49 3.50
C LYS A 393 -7.93 30.72 2.02
N PHE A 394 -8.48 29.73 1.34
CA PHE A 394 -8.71 29.79 -0.09
C PHE A 394 -10.20 29.74 -0.41
N ASP A 395 -10.64 30.55 -1.35
CA ASP A 395 -12.00 30.42 -1.88
C ASP A 395 -12.05 29.28 -2.91
N ALA A 396 -13.00 28.36 -2.76
CA ALA A 396 -13.13 27.20 -3.63
C ALA A 396 -13.38 27.58 -5.10
N SER A 397 -13.94 28.75 -5.42
CA SER A 397 -14.14 29.20 -6.80
C SER A 397 -12.84 29.27 -7.60
N ARG A 398 -11.69 29.50 -6.94
CA ARG A 398 -10.37 29.44 -7.56
C ARG A 398 -10.05 28.08 -8.16
N GLY A 399 -10.61 27.01 -7.58
CA GLY A 399 -10.40 25.64 -8.02
C GLY A 399 -11.22 25.24 -9.24
N ILE A 400 -12.14 26.07 -9.73
CA ILE A 400 -12.88 25.77 -10.97
C ILE A 400 -11.86 25.74 -12.12
N GLN A 401 -11.59 24.53 -12.62
CA GLN A 401 -10.65 24.28 -13.69
C GLN A 401 -11.28 24.55 -15.05
N TRP A 402 -12.53 24.15 -15.22
CA TRP A 402 -13.35 24.50 -16.37
C TRP A 402 -14.84 24.46 -16.03
N ASN A 403 -15.62 25.18 -16.84
CA ASN A 403 -17.07 25.18 -16.88
C ASN A 403 -17.49 25.08 -18.34
N VAL A 404 -18.19 24.01 -18.71
CA VAL A 404 -18.49 23.66 -20.10
C VAL A 404 -19.97 23.38 -20.27
N THR A 405 -20.49 23.63 -21.47
CA THR A 405 -21.85 23.27 -21.86
C THR A 405 -21.95 21.79 -22.18
N ILE A 406 -23.05 21.16 -21.77
CA ILE A 406 -23.41 19.77 -22.10
C ILE A 406 -24.83 19.74 -22.71
N PRO A 407 -25.24 18.63 -23.36
CA PRO A 407 -26.62 18.49 -23.79
C PRO A 407 -27.61 18.62 -22.62
N LYS A 408 -28.72 19.32 -22.86
CA LYS A 408 -29.83 19.44 -21.91
C LYS A 408 -30.71 18.21 -21.94
N GLY A 409 -31.36 17.91 -20.81
CA GLY A 409 -32.39 16.88 -20.72
C GLY A 409 -31.85 15.45 -20.83
N LEU A 410 -30.57 15.24 -20.49
CA LEU A 410 -30.04 13.88 -20.33
C LEU A 410 -30.83 13.19 -19.22
N PRO A 411 -31.38 11.99 -19.46
CA PRO A 411 -32.30 11.37 -18.53
C PRO A 411 -31.58 10.71 -17.35
N GLY A 412 -32.25 10.63 -16.21
CA GLY A 412 -31.73 9.98 -15.00
C GLY A 412 -30.85 10.89 -14.15
N ALA A 413 -29.77 10.34 -13.63
CA ALA A 413 -28.78 11.06 -12.83
C ALA A 413 -27.36 10.62 -13.19
N VAL A 414 -26.36 11.33 -12.68
CA VAL A 414 -24.97 10.87 -12.78
C VAL A 414 -24.80 9.65 -11.88
N CYS A 415 -24.24 8.58 -12.45
CA CYS A 415 -23.90 7.37 -11.72
C CYS A 415 -22.50 7.49 -11.12
N HIS A 416 -21.50 7.74 -11.97
CA HIS A 416 -20.09 7.78 -11.60
C HIS A 416 -19.29 8.64 -12.58
N ALA A 417 -18.03 8.91 -12.29
CA ALA A 417 -17.13 9.66 -13.15
C ALA A 417 -15.68 9.22 -12.92
N GLU A 418 -14.80 9.47 -13.88
CA GLU A 418 -13.35 9.25 -13.75
C GLU A 418 -12.58 10.45 -14.28
N VAL A 419 -11.40 10.69 -13.70
CA VAL A 419 -10.53 11.79 -14.13
C VAL A 419 -9.92 11.46 -15.50
N ASP A 420 -9.97 12.42 -16.42
CA ASP A 420 -9.46 12.25 -17.79
C ASP A 420 -10.06 11.08 -18.59
N ASP A 421 -11.32 10.75 -18.31
CA ASP A 421 -12.11 9.76 -19.05
C ASP A 421 -13.54 10.27 -19.33
N CYS A 422 -14.54 9.86 -18.52
CA CYS A 422 -15.92 10.30 -18.67
C CYS A 422 -16.73 10.37 -17.37
N VAL A 423 -17.80 11.17 -17.40
CA VAL A 423 -18.95 11.04 -16.51
C VAL A 423 -19.94 10.07 -17.15
N LEU A 424 -20.39 9.06 -16.40
CA LEU A 424 -21.45 8.13 -16.76
C LEU A 424 -22.76 8.49 -16.06
N GLY A 425 -23.87 8.51 -16.78
CA GLY A 425 -25.20 8.65 -16.19
C GLY A 425 -26.23 7.70 -16.78
N SER A 426 -27.29 7.47 -16.01
CA SER A 426 -28.34 6.51 -16.35
C SER A 426 -29.65 6.82 -15.67
N GLN A 427 -30.77 6.48 -16.34
CA GLN A 427 -32.09 6.43 -15.70
C GLN A 427 -32.12 5.45 -14.52
N ALA A 428 -31.35 4.36 -14.59
CA ALA A 428 -31.23 3.37 -13.51
C ALA A 428 -30.42 3.87 -12.29
N SER A 429 -29.90 5.10 -12.32
CA SER A 429 -29.16 5.69 -11.19
C SER A 429 -30.04 6.08 -10.01
N ALA A 430 -31.36 6.17 -10.20
CA ALA A 430 -32.27 6.66 -9.17
C ALA A 430 -32.41 5.63 -8.04
N PHE A 431 -32.00 5.99 -6.82
CA PHE A 431 -32.47 5.31 -5.62
C PHE A 431 -33.92 5.77 -5.32
N PRO A 432 -34.89 4.88 -5.09
CA PRO A 432 -34.65 3.47 -4.90
C PRO A 432 -34.43 2.68 -6.22
N SER A 433 -35.17 2.91 -7.29
CA SER A 433 -34.86 2.23 -8.58
C SER A 433 -35.59 2.89 -9.74
N TYR A 434 -35.21 2.54 -10.97
CA TYR A 434 -35.95 2.89 -12.18
C TYR A 434 -36.89 1.77 -12.60
N ARG A 435 -38.06 2.15 -13.15
CA ARG A 435 -39.02 1.23 -13.79
C ARG A 435 -39.40 1.77 -15.16
N GLY A 436 -39.50 0.88 -16.13
CA GLY A 436 -39.86 1.22 -17.49
C GLY A 436 -39.44 0.16 -18.50
N SER A 437 -40.07 0.18 -19.67
CA SER A 437 -39.75 -0.73 -20.78
C SER A 437 -38.40 -0.46 -21.44
N THR A 438 -37.78 0.69 -21.15
CA THR A 438 -36.48 1.07 -21.70
C THR A 438 -35.65 1.84 -20.69
N ILE A 439 -34.34 1.64 -20.66
CA ILE A 439 -33.39 2.39 -19.85
C ILE A 439 -32.46 3.15 -20.78
N THR A 440 -32.33 4.45 -20.55
CA THR A 440 -31.37 5.29 -21.26
C THR A 440 -30.17 5.60 -20.37
N SER A 441 -28.98 5.38 -20.91
CA SER A 441 -27.70 5.73 -20.31
C SER A 441 -26.89 6.61 -21.27
N TRP A 442 -25.94 7.36 -20.74
CA TRP A 442 -25.14 8.30 -21.50
C TRP A 442 -23.77 8.52 -20.87
N ALA A 443 -22.80 8.97 -21.65
CA ALA A 443 -21.50 9.37 -21.15
C ALA A 443 -21.03 10.71 -21.75
N ILE A 444 -20.37 11.51 -20.91
CA ILE A 444 -19.80 12.82 -21.28
C ILE A 444 -18.31 12.80 -20.97
N SER A 445 -17.48 13.26 -21.89
CA SER A 445 -16.02 13.26 -21.67
C SER A 445 -15.60 14.23 -20.56
N THR A 446 -14.66 13.79 -19.71
CA THR A 446 -13.95 14.62 -18.73
C THR A 446 -12.53 14.98 -19.17
N LYS A 447 -12.06 14.41 -20.30
CA LYS A 447 -10.76 14.75 -20.91
C LYS A 447 -10.69 16.22 -21.25
N LYS A 448 -9.57 16.86 -20.91
CA LYS A 448 -9.36 18.31 -21.09
C LYS A 448 -9.78 18.85 -22.47
N GLU A 449 -9.37 18.19 -23.55
CA GLU A 449 -9.60 18.68 -24.92
C GLU A 449 -11.04 18.47 -25.43
N THR A 450 -11.80 17.59 -24.79
CA THR A 450 -13.17 17.21 -25.19
C THR A 450 -14.17 17.35 -24.05
N ALA A 451 -13.82 18.09 -22.99
CA ALA A 451 -14.63 18.20 -21.78
C ALA A 451 -16.05 18.69 -22.12
N GLY A 452 -17.07 17.97 -21.64
CA GLY A 452 -18.48 18.26 -21.91
C GLY A 452 -19.02 17.67 -23.22
N GLN A 453 -18.17 17.09 -24.07
CA GLN A 453 -18.63 16.39 -25.27
C GLN A 453 -19.39 15.12 -24.91
N LEU A 454 -20.63 15.01 -25.39
CA LEU A 454 -21.41 13.76 -25.32
C LEU A 454 -20.72 12.69 -26.16
N LEU A 455 -20.29 11.61 -25.52
CA LEU A 455 -19.66 10.47 -26.17
C LEU A 455 -20.72 9.57 -26.81
N TRP A 456 -21.78 9.27 -26.03
CA TRP A 456 -22.92 8.49 -26.48
C TRP A 456 -24.13 8.74 -25.57
N ASN A 457 -25.33 8.48 -26.10
CA ASN A 457 -26.61 8.46 -25.40
C ASN A 457 -27.45 7.33 -26.01
N LYS A 458 -27.69 6.27 -25.25
CA LYS A 458 -28.21 4.99 -25.75
C LYS A 458 -29.37 4.51 -24.89
N THR A 459 -30.45 4.12 -25.57
CA THR A 459 -31.62 3.52 -24.95
C THR A 459 -31.60 2.01 -25.22
N TRP A 460 -31.68 1.23 -24.15
CA TRP A 460 -31.78 -0.22 -24.17
C TRP A 460 -33.18 -0.66 -23.74
N THR A 461 -33.76 -1.64 -24.43
CA THR A 461 -35.06 -2.23 -24.07
C THR A 461 -34.83 -3.36 -23.07
N VAL A 462 -35.52 -3.29 -21.93
CA VAL A 462 -35.42 -4.33 -20.90
C VAL A 462 -36.06 -5.63 -21.39
N PRO A 463 -35.70 -6.81 -20.84
CA PRO A 463 -36.34 -8.07 -21.20
C PRO A 463 -37.85 -8.04 -20.97
N SER A 464 -38.60 -8.64 -21.89
CA SER A 464 -40.07 -8.66 -21.81
C SER A 464 -40.56 -9.34 -20.52
N GLY A 465 -41.58 -8.75 -19.89
CA GLY A 465 -42.11 -9.20 -18.60
C GLY A 465 -41.46 -8.56 -17.38
N PHE A 466 -40.45 -7.70 -17.57
CA PHE A 466 -39.75 -6.96 -16.51
C PHE A 466 -39.82 -5.44 -16.70
N GLU A 467 -40.81 -4.95 -17.46
CA GLU A 467 -41.04 -3.51 -17.67
C GLU A 467 -41.39 -2.80 -16.35
N ASP A 468 -42.06 -3.48 -15.42
CA ASP A 468 -42.41 -2.99 -14.08
C ASP A 468 -41.38 -3.36 -12.98
N ALA A 469 -40.27 -4.02 -13.36
CA ALA A 469 -39.22 -4.42 -12.42
C ALA A 469 -38.34 -3.25 -11.98
N ASN A 470 -37.65 -3.41 -10.86
CA ASN A 470 -36.74 -2.43 -10.29
C ASN A 470 -35.33 -2.63 -10.87
N TRP A 471 -34.94 -1.68 -11.72
CA TRP A 471 -33.62 -1.61 -12.37
C TRP A 471 -32.71 -0.63 -11.66
N VAL A 472 -31.48 -1.07 -11.37
CA VAL A 472 -30.54 -0.32 -10.53
C VAL A 472 -29.16 -0.33 -11.19
N TRP A 473 -28.62 0.87 -11.46
CA TRP A 473 -27.21 0.98 -11.80
C TRP A 473 -26.39 0.49 -10.60
N SER A 474 -25.49 -0.46 -10.85
CA SER A 474 -24.78 -1.17 -9.80
C SER A 474 -23.34 -0.72 -9.67
N ASP A 475 -22.58 -0.69 -10.77
CA ASP A 475 -21.18 -0.23 -10.76
C ASP A 475 -20.63 0.04 -12.17
N VAL A 476 -19.39 0.54 -12.27
CA VAL A 476 -18.60 0.66 -13.51
C VAL A 476 -17.11 0.38 -13.27
N SER A 477 -16.52 -0.48 -14.10
CA SER A 477 -15.07 -0.63 -14.21
C SER A 477 -14.57 0.19 -15.42
N PHE A 478 -13.85 1.28 -15.14
CA PHE A 478 -13.21 2.10 -16.17
C PHE A 478 -12.02 1.41 -16.82
N GLU A 479 -11.37 0.47 -16.11
CA GLU A 479 -10.28 -0.36 -16.65
C GLU A 479 -10.84 -1.37 -17.66
N ASP A 480 -11.85 -2.14 -17.27
CA ASP A 480 -12.46 -3.17 -18.11
C ASP A 480 -13.38 -2.60 -19.20
N ARG A 481 -13.70 -1.31 -19.14
CA ARG A 481 -14.67 -0.63 -20.03
C ARG A 481 -16.07 -1.25 -19.97
N VAL A 482 -16.54 -1.63 -18.78
CA VAL A 482 -17.88 -2.21 -18.56
C VAL A 482 -18.61 -1.50 -17.43
N PHE A 483 -19.89 -1.15 -17.63
CA PHE A 483 -20.79 -0.77 -16.55
C PHE A 483 -21.92 -1.78 -16.38
N ILE A 484 -22.41 -1.91 -15.16
CA ILE A 484 -23.34 -2.96 -14.76
C ILE A 484 -24.65 -2.34 -14.27
N ILE A 485 -25.77 -2.87 -14.78
CA ILE A 485 -27.11 -2.62 -14.25
C ILE A 485 -27.65 -3.96 -13.75
N SER A 486 -28.28 -3.96 -12.57
CA SER A 486 -28.97 -5.11 -12.03
C SER A 486 -30.49 -4.95 -12.15
N CYS A 487 -31.19 -6.08 -12.13
CA CYS A 487 -32.63 -6.09 -11.95
C CYS A 487 -32.98 -6.94 -10.73
N LYS A 488 -33.71 -6.36 -9.80
CA LYS A 488 -34.06 -6.99 -8.52
C LYS A 488 -34.93 -8.22 -8.69
N GLU A 489 -35.99 -8.13 -9.49
CA GLU A 489 -37.02 -9.17 -9.59
C GLU A 489 -36.60 -10.39 -10.43
N ASN A 490 -35.69 -10.23 -11.40
CA ASN A 490 -35.13 -11.37 -12.14
C ASN A 490 -33.78 -11.85 -11.58
N ILE A 491 -33.21 -11.10 -10.62
CA ILE A 491 -31.98 -11.43 -9.89
C ILE A 491 -30.79 -11.63 -10.84
N ARG A 492 -30.71 -10.84 -11.91
CA ARG A 492 -29.60 -10.84 -12.89
C ARG A 492 -28.83 -9.52 -12.88
N PHE A 493 -27.59 -9.60 -13.34
CA PHE A 493 -26.80 -8.45 -13.78
C PHE A 493 -26.72 -8.38 -15.30
N TYR A 494 -26.59 -7.16 -15.81
CA TYR A 494 -26.51 -6.84 -17.23
C TYR A 494 -25.30 -5.94 -17.46
N GLY A 495 -24.39 -6.38 -18.31
CA GLY A 495 -23.17 -5.66 -18.65
C GLY A 495 -23.32 -4.86 -19.93
N PHE A 496 -22.71 -3.68 -19.94
CA PHE A 496 -22.74 -2.75 -21.05
C PHE A 496 -21.35 -2.18 -21.31
N ASN A 497 -21.01 -2.01 -22.58
CA ASN A 497 -19.73 -1.46 -22.99
C ASN A 497 -19.67 0.04 -22.69
N LEU A 498 -18.74 0.46 -21.83
CA LEU A 498 -18.61 1.86 -21.39
C LEU A 498 -18.26 2.83 -22.53
N ASN A 499 -17.54 2.37 -23.55
CA ASN A 499 -17.14 3.23 -24.68
C ASN A 499 -18.29 3.53 -25.64
N THR A 500 -19.32 2.68 -25.68
CA THR A 500 -20.37 2.74 -26.72
C THR A 500 -21.80 2.78 -26.18
N GLY A 501 -22.01 2.40 -24.92
CA GLY A 501 -23.32 2.22 -24.31
C GLY A 501 -24.08 0.98 -24.77
N ASN A 502 -23.44 0.09 -25.55
CA ASN A 502 -24.10 -1.09 -26.09
C ASN A 502 -24.17 -2.21 -25.04
N PHE A 503 -25.31 -2.90 -24.99
CA PHE A 503 -25.49 -4.13 -24.22
C PHE A 503 -24.48 -5.21 -24.65
N MET A 504 -23.92 -5.94 -23.69
CA MET A 504 -22.92 -7.00 -23.91
C MET A 504 -23.42 -8.37 -23.49
N TRP A 505 -23.87 -8.50 -22.23
CA TRP A 505 -24.18 -9.79 -21.61
C TRP A 505 -25.18 -9.63 -20.47
N GLU A 506 -25.81 -10.74 -20.11
CA GLU A 506 -26.56 -10.90 -18.87
C GLU A 506 -26.03 -12.13 -18.11
N THR A 507 -26.09 -12.10 -16.79
CA THR A 507 -25.73 -13.27 -15.97
C THR A 507 -26.88 -14.27 -15.93
N GLU A 508 -26.58 -15.50 -15.50
CA GLU A 508 -27.60 -16.40 -14.95
C GLU A 508 -28.29 -15.77 -13.72
N PRO A 509 -29.53 -16.16 -13.39
CA PRO A 509 -30.22 -15.60 -12.23
C PRO A 509 -29.58 -16.17 -10.95
N GLU A 510 -29.37 -15.30 -9.96
CA GLU A 510 -28.79 -15.71 -8.68
C GLU A 510 -29.86 -16.25 -7.71
N PRO A 511 -29.46 -16.89 -6.59
CA PRO A 511 -30.42 -17.36 -5.59
C PRO A 511 -31.27 -16.26 -4.99
N TYR A 512 -32.48 -16.61 -4.55
CA TYR A 512 -33.53 -15.64 -4.26
C TYR A 512 -33.08 -14.52 -3.31
N LEU A 513 -32.33 -14.82 -2.25
CA LEU A 513 -31.87 -13.84 -1.25
C LEU A 513 -31.02 -12.71 -1.84
N GLN A 514 -30.34 -12.93 -2.98
CA GLN A 514 -29.57 -11.90 -3.68
C GLN A 514 -30.42 -10.72 -4.18
N TYR A 515 -31.76 -10.86 -4.18
CA TYR A 515 -32.65 -9.75 -4.50
C TYR A 515 -32.52 -8.57 -3.51
N TYR A 516 -32.12 -8.82 -2.26
CA TYR A 516 -31.84 -7.76 -1.29
C TYR A 516 -30.58 -6.96 -1.64
N ASP A 517 -29.73 -7.53 -2.51
CA ASP A 517 -28.34 -7.11 -2.69
C ASP A 517 -28.11 -6.34 -3.98
N LYS A 518 -29.05 -6.45 -4.92
CA LYS A 518 -29.07 -5.73 -6.21
C LYS A 518 -29.06 -4.19 -6.07
N TRP A 519 -29.29 -3.70 -4.85
CA TRP A 519 -29.27 -2.29 -4.46
C TRP A 519 -27.88 -1.72 -4.26
N TYR A 520 -26.92 -2.58 -3.93
CA TYR A 520 -25.74 -2.13 -3.22
C TYR A 520 -24.42 -2.36 -3.97
N GLY A 521 -24.51 -2.64 -5.27
CA GLY A 521 -23.38 -2.78 -6.18
C GLY A 521 -22.48 -4.00 -5.90
N PRO A 522 -21.91 -4.63 -6.93
CA PRO A 522 -20.85 -5.62 -6.75
C PRO A 522 -19.55 -4.99 -6.22
N CYS A 523 -18.58 -5.83 -5.91
CA CYS A 523 -17.16 -5.43 -5.88
C CYS A 523 -16.50 -5.84 -7.20
N HIS A 524 -15.42 -5.22 -7.65
CA HIS A 524 -14.69 -5.70 -8.83
C HIS A 524 -13.17 -5.60 -8.67
N GLY A 525 -12.46 -6.40 -9.46
CA GLY A 525 -10.99 -6.48 -9.49
C GLY A 525 -10.52 -7.70 -10.29
N TYR A 526 -9.32 -7.63 -10.85
CA TYR A 526 -8.70 -8.73 -11.63
C TYR A 526 -9.55 -9.22 -12.82
N GLY A 527 -10.28 -8.32 -13.50
CA GLY A 527 -11.18 -8.66 -14.61
C GLY A 527 -12.46 -9.39 -14.17
N LEU A 528 -12.74 -9.46 -12.88
CA LEU A 528 -13.93 -10.07 -12.30
C LEU A 528 -14.80 -9.05 -11.58
N PHE A 529 -16.10 -9.34 -11.47
CA PHE A 529 -16.95 -8.73 -10.45
C PHE A 529 -17.55 -9.78 -9.53
N PHE A 530 -17.77 -9.39 -8.28
CA PHE A 530 -18.21 -10.23 -7.19
C PHE A 530 -19.58 -9.73 -6.70
N SER A 531 -20.58 -10.59 -6.80
CA SER A 531 -21.89 -10.40 -6.19
C SER A 531 -21.89 -11.07 -4.82
N GLU A 532 -22.44 -10.40 -3.81
CA GLU A 532 -22.72 -11.03 -2.52
C GLU A 532 -23.84 -10.26 -1.81
N ARG A 533 -24.34 -10.85 -0.71
CA ARG A 533 -24.59 -10.21 0.60
C ARG A 533 -25.55 -11.08 1.41
N MET A 534 -26.87 -10.92 1.28
CA MET A 534 -27.88 -11.53 2.14
C MET A 534 -28.01 -13.05 1.96
N SER A 535 -27.62 -13.57 0.79
CA SER A 535 -27.57 -15.02 0.56
C SER A 535 -26.39 -15.72 1.26
N GLY A 536 -25.41 -14.95 1.76
CA GLY A 536 -24.13 -15.47 2.23
C GLY A 536 -23.31 -16.19 1.16
N GLN A 537 -23.64 -15.98 -0.12
CA GLN A 537 -22.88 -16.48 -1.25
C GLN A 537 -22.10 -15.35 -1.91
N THR A 538 -20.82 -15.58 -2.13
CA THR A 538 -19.99 -14.72 -2.98
C THR A 538 -19.86 -15.38 -4.34
N ILE A 539 -20.41 -14.75 -5.37
CA ILE A 539 -20.44 -15.27 -6.74
C ILE A 539 -19.57 -14.38 -7.62
N ALA A 540 -18.54 -14.95 -8.23
CA ALA A 540 -17.68 -14.24 -9.16
C ALA A 540 -18.11 -14.46 -10.60
N TYR A 541 -18.06 -13.39 -11.38
CA TYR A 541 -18.33 -13.39 -12.81
C TYR A 541 -17.18 -12.72 -13.54
N ASP A 542 -16.90 -13.22 -14.73
CA ASP A 542 -16.01 -12.56 -15.67
C ASP A 542 -16.65 -11.24 -16.15
N MET A 543 -15.93 -10.12 -15.98
CA MET A 543 -16.44 -8.78 -16.27
C MET A 543 -16.80 -8.57 -17.74
N GLN A 544 -16.07 -9.23 -18.65
CA GLN A 544 -16.25 -9.06 -20.09
C GLN A 544 -17.40 -9.89 -20.66
N THR A 545 -17.74 -11.00 -20.02
CA THR A 545 -18.68 -12.00 -20.56
C THR A 545 -19.89 -12.28 -19.69
N GLY A 546 -19.90 -11.84 -18.42
CA GLY A 546 -20.99 -12.11 -17.48
C GLY A 546 -21.11 -13.59 -17.07
N LYS A 547 -20.12 -14.41 -17.41
CA LYS A 547 -20.13 -15.85 -17.08
C LYS A 547 -19.64 -16.06 -15.66
N ARG A 548 -20.36 -16.88 -14.89
CA ARG A 548 -19.95 -17.28 -13.54
C ARG A 548 -18.63 -18.04 -13.61
N VAL A 549 -17.66 -17.61 -12.81
CA VAL A 549 -16.34 -18.24 -12.68
C VAL A 549 -16.33 -19.20 -11.49
N TRP A 550 -16.74 -18.71 -10.31
CA TRP A 550 -16.81 -19.50 -9.09
C TRP A 550 -17.95 -19.01 -8.18
N ASN A 551 -18.30 -19.83 -7.18
CA ASN A 551 -19.26 -19.49 -6.13
C ASN A 551 -18.76 -20.03 -4.79
N TYR A 552 -18.72 -19.18 -3.78
CA TYR A 552 -18.33 -19.52 -2.42
C TYR A 552 -19.53 -19.38 -1.47
N ASN A 553 -19.72 -20.36 -0.58
CA ASN A 553 -20.75 -20.34 0.45
C ASN A 553 -20.11 -20.02 1.81
N CYS A 554 -20.52 -18.92 2.45
CA CYS A 554 -20.14 -18.61 3.82
C CYS A 554 -21.01 -19.41 4.80
N SER A 555 -20.83 -20.74 4.82
CA SER A 555 -21.73 -21.66 5.51
C SER A 555 -21.91 -21.35 6.99
N ASP A 556 -23.16 -21.43 7.44
CA ASP A 556 -23.57 -21.41 8.83
C ASP A 556 -23.83 -22.85 9.31
N PRO A 557 -22.85 -23.50 9.95
CA PRO A 557 -22.97 -24.89 10.36
C PRO A 557 -23.92 -25.08 11.55
N TYR A 558 -24.36 -24.00 12.20
CA TYR A 558 -25.15 -24.05 13.43
C TYR A 558 -26.59 -23.53 13.24
N SER A 559 -26.93 -23.04 12.04
CA SER A 559 -28.26 -22.50 11.73
C SER A 559 -28.68 -21.35 12.65
N GLU A 560 -27.71 -20.48 12.98
CA GLU A 560 -27.95 -19.21 13.68
C GLU A 560 -28.74 -18.24 12.78
N ILE A 561 -28.58 -18.34 11.46
CA ILE A 561 -29.36 -17.62 10.46
C ILE A 561 -30.59 -18.44 10.07
N LEU A 562 -31.77 -17.97 10.46
CA LEU A 562 -33.03 -18.74 10.31
C LEU A 562 -33.61 -18.75 8.89
N TRP A 563 -33.01 -18.02 7.96
CA TRP A 563 -33.50 -17.84 6.59
C TRP A 563 -32.48 -18.23 5.52
N SER A 564 -31.30 -18.73 5.90
CA SER A 564 -30.21 -19.09 5.00
C SER A 564 -29.35 -20.18 5.63
N GLU A 565 -28.76 -21.05 4.80
CA GLU A 565 -27.71 -22.00 5.23
C GLU A 565 -26.32 -21.34 5.35
N ASN A 566 -26.24 -20.04 5.02
CA ASN A 566 -25.03 -19.24 5.03
C ASN A 566 -25.22 -17.96 5.86
N PHE A 567 -24.12 -17.48 6.45
CA PHE A 567 -24.03 -16.15 7.03
C PHE A 567 -24.09 -15.06 5.94
N PRO A 568 -25.01 -14.09 6.01
CA PRO A 568 -24.96 -12.87 5.20
C PRO A 568 -23.58 -12.19 5.21
N THR A 569 -23.10 -11.63 4.10
CA THR A 569 -21.75 -11.05 4.03
C THR A 569 -21.72 -9.61 3.52
N MET A 570 -20.61 -8.92 3.80
CA MET A 570 -20.27 -7.60 3.26
C MET A 570 -18.77 -7.52 2.93
N PHE A 571 -18.44 -6.95 1.77
CA PHE A 571 -17.09 -6.80 1.27
C PHE A 571 -16.45 -5.62 1.98
N HIS A 572 -15.24 -5.83 2.45
CA HIS A 572 -14.36 -4.77 2.92
C HIS A 572 -13.54 -4.22 1.77
N PHE A 573 -12.71 -5.06 1.14
CA PHE A 573 -11.83 -4.66 0.04
C PHE A 573 -11.26 -5.85 -0.74
N VAL A 574 -10.63 -5.54 -1.87
CA VAL A 574 -9.90 -6.42 -2.77
C VAL A 574 -8.49 -5.88 -2.96
N THR A 575 -7.48 -6.74 -2.82
CA THR A 575 -6.07 -6.40 -3.04
C THR A 575 -5.21 -7.66 -3.10
N ASP A 576 -4.03 -7.60 -3.71
CA ASP A 576 -3.04 -8.69 -3.71
C ASP A 576 -3.58 -10.10 -4.04
N GLY A 577 -4.44 -10.18 -5.07
CA GLY A 577 -5.10 -11.41 -5.50
C GLY A 577 -6.20 -11.93 -4.55
N LYS A 578 -6.62 -11.15 -3.55
CA LYS A 578 -7.49 -11.56 -2.44
C LYS A 578 -8.71 -10.66 -2.32
N ILE A 579 -9.78 -11.20 -1.74
CA ILE A 579 -10.99 -10.48 -1.35
C ILE A 579 -11.30 -10.75 0.13
N TYR A 580 -11.59 -9.68 0.86
CA TYR A 580 -11.91 -9.71 2.29
C TYR A 580 -13.37 -9.33 2.49
N LEU A 581 -14.10 -10.18 3.18
CA LEU A 581 -15.52 -10.02 3.46
C LEU A 581 -15.85 -10.55 4.86
N SER A 582 -16.94 -10.12 5.46
CA SER A 582 -17.36 -10.67 6.74
C SER A 582 -18.86 -10.67 6.93
N TYR A 583 -19.32 -11.35 7.96
CA TYR A 583 -20.69 -11.19 8.43
C TYR A 583 -20.98 -9.74 8.82
N ALA A 584 -22.06 -9.22 8.25
CA ALA A 584 -22.72 -7.97 8.62
C ALA A 584 -24.16 -8.04 8.12
N GLU A 585 -25.09 -7.40 8.82
CA GLU A 585 -26.49 -7.36 8.44
C GLU A 585 -26.99 -5.92 8.53
N HIS A 586 -27.95 -5.55 7.69
CA HIS A 586 -28.58 -4.23 7.72
C HIS A 586 -29.24 -3.90 9.07
N SER A 587 -29.80 -4.91 9.76
CA SER A 587 -30.50 -4.79 11.03
C SER A 587 -30.34 -6.08 11.84
N PRO A 588 -29.15 -6.29 12.42
CA PRO A 588 -28.78 -7.57 13.00
C PRO A 588 -29.57 -7.93 14.26
N ASN A 589 -29.78 -9.24 14.46
CA ASN A 589 -30.03 -9.79 15.78
C ASN A 589 -28.68 -10.08 16.50
N LEU A 590 -28.67 -10.08 17.83
CA LEU A 590 -27.46 -10.33 18.64
C LEU A 590 -27.02 -11.81 18.66
N SER A 591 -27.63 -12.67 17.84
CA SER A 591 -27.56 -14.14 17.96
C SER A 591 -26.82 -14.83 16.82
N SER A 592 -25.93 -14.15 16.09
CA SER A 592 -25.21 -14.76 14.96
C SER A 592 -23.88 -15.37 15.43
N ARG A 593 -23.91 -16.43 16.26
CA ARG A 593 -22.68 -16.99 16.84
C ARG A 593 -21.86 -17.74 15.78
N GLY A 594 -20.54 -17.58 15.83
CA GLY A 594 -19.63 -18.25 14.90
C GLY A 594 -19.61 -17.65 13.48
N ALA A 595 -20.23 -16.48 13.31
CA ALA A 595 -20.17 -15.74 12.07
C ALA A 595 -18.72 -15.29 11.76
N PRO A 596 -18.26 -15.36 10.51
CA PRO A 596 -16.84 -15.14 10.21
C PRO A 596 -16.55 -13.85 9.43
N MET A 597 -15.29 -13.43 9.51
CA MET A 597 -14.58 -12.73 8.45
C MET A 597 -13.78 -13.76 7.67
N VAL A 598 -13.75 -13.61 6.35
CA VAL A 598 -13.19 -14.55 5.41
C VAL A 598 -12.30 -13.82 4.41
N CYS A 599 -11.13 -14.39 4.15
CA CYS A 599 -10.26 -14.04 3.05
C CYS A 599 -10.34 -15.14 1.99
N LEU A 600 -10.69 -14.77 0.76
CA LEU A 600 -10.73 -15.68 -0.38
C LEU A 600 -9.67 -15.28 -1.40
N ASN A 601 -9.15 -16.25 -2.13
CA ASN A 601 -8.47 -16.00 -3.40
C ASN A 601 -9.49 -15.41 -4.38
N ALA A 602 -9.23 -14.20 -4.87
CA ALA A 602 -10.18 -13.46 -5.70
C ALA A 602 -10.46 -14.15 -7.06
N THR A 603 -9.51 -14.93 -7.59
CA THR A 603 -9.64 -15.57 -8.91
C THR A 603 -10.23 -16.98 -8.86
N THR A 604 -10.07 -17.69 -7.74
CA THR A 604 -10.53 -19.09 -7.61
C THR A 604 -11.71 -19.26 -6.65
N GLY A 605 -11.92 -18.31 -5.73
CA GLY A 605 -12.90 -18.44 -4.65
C GLY A 605 -12.47 -19.38 -3.52
N GLU A 606 -11.23 -19.88 -3.55
CA GLU A 606 -10.67 -20.71 -2.48
C GLU A 606 -10.51 -19.90 -1.20
N GLU A 607 -10.97 -20.45 -0.09
CA GLU A 607 -10.77 -19.84 1.22
C GLU A 607 -9.32 -19.95 1.65
N ILE A 608 -8.71 -18.81 1.97
CA ILE A 608 -7.34 -18.72 2.46
C ILE A 608 -7.36 -18.82 3.99
N TRP A 609 -8.23 -18.06 4.63
CA TRP A 609 -8.47 -18.13 6.07
C TRP A 609 -9.83 -17.53 6.43
N ARG A 610 -10.33 -17.92 7.60
CA ARG A 610 -11.49 -17.29 8.26
C ARG A 610 -11.21 -17.06 9.74
N ILE A 611 -11.91 -16.16 10.38
CA ILE A 611 -11.86 -15.92 11.84
C ILE A 611 -13.22 -15.42 12.35
N SER A 612 -13.58 -15.73 13.61
CA SER A 612 -14.79 -15.22 14.25
C SER A 612 -14.86 -13.68 14.20
N TRP A 613 -15.90 -13.16 13.55
CA TRP A 613 -16.04 -11.73 13.30
C TRP A 613 -17.48 -11.33 13.02
N PHE A 614 -17.88 -10.22 13.62
CA PHE A 614 -19.16 -9.58 13.36
C PHE A 614 -18.93 -8.09 13.09
N ALA A 615 -18.96 -7.72 11.80
CA ALA A 615 -18.78 -6.33 11.36
C ALA A 615 -20.06 -5.49 11.53
N ASN A 616 -19.94 -4.20 11.22
CA ASN A 616 -21.00 -3.22 11.31
C ASN A 616 -21.41 -2.77 9.90
N TRP A 617 -22.67 -2.93 9.53
CA TRP A 617 -23.16 -2.57 8.19
C TRP A 617 -23.23 -1.06 7.96
N TRP A 618 -23.76 -0.33 8.95
CA TRP A 618 -23.91 1.13 8.88
C TRP A 618 -22.65 1.89 9.35
N GLY A 619 -21.61 1.15 9.73
CA GLY A 619 -20.38 1.62 10.32
C GLY A 619 -19.19 1.51 9.39
N GLY A 620 -17.99 1.65 9.95
CA GLY A 620 -16.74 1.50 9.20
C GLY A 620 -16.55 0.07 8.69
N THR A 621 -16.07 -0.06 7.45
CA THR A 621 -15.47 -1.31 6.94
C THR A 621 -14.08 -1.50 7.55
N CYS A 622 -13.50 -2.68 7.38
CA CYS A 622 -12.07 -2.83 7.55
C CYS A 622 -11.32 -1.98 6.52
N VAL A 623 -10.13 -1.52 6.91
CA VAL A 623 -9.19 -0.75 6.09
C VAL A 623 -7.88 -1.49 5.96
N ILE A 624 -7.10 -1.15 4.94
CA ILE A 624 -5.76 -1.69 4.74
C ILE A 624 -4.79 -0.58 4.32
N GLY A 625 -3.56 -0.68 4.82
CA GLY A 625 -2.41 0.08 4.36
C GLY A 625 -1.13 -0.53 4.90
N ASP A 626 -0.02 -0.33 4.20
CA ASP A 626 1.23 -1.03 4.45
C ASP A 626 1.10 -2.57 4.54
N SER A 627 0.16 -3.14 3.77
CA SER A 627 -0.21 -4.57 3.84
C SER A 627 -0.71 -5.05 5.22
N VAL A 628 -1.13 -4.13 6.09
CA VAL A 628 -1.72 -4.43 7.40
C VAL A 628 -3.18 -3.98 7.39
N MET A 629 -4.08 -4.90 7.73
CA MET A 629 -5.51 -4.67 7.79
C MET A 629 -5.93 -4.29 9.20
N ALA A 630 -6.90 -3.39 9.36
CA ALA A 630 -7.55 -3.15 10.65
C ALA A 630 -9.05 -2.96 10.53
N GLY A 631 -9.80 -3.34 11.55
CA GLY A 631 -11.26 -3.19 11.58
C GLY A 631 -11.86 -3.36 12.96
N LEU A 632 -13.16 -3.06 13.09
CA LEU A 632 -13.93 -3.17 14.33
C LEU A 632 -14.74 -4.48 14.35
N ASN A 633 -14.50 -5.33 15.34
CA ASN A 633 -15.35 -6.49 15.63
C ASN A 633 -16.58 -6.04 16.45
N ALA A 634 -17.48 -5.34 15.78
CA ALA A 634 -18.53 -4.53 16.38
C ALA A 634 -19.58 -5.34 17.15
N GLY A 635 -20.04 -6.45 16.58
CA GLY A 635 -21.12 -7.25 17.16
C GLY A 635 -20.71 -8.17 18.30
N TYR A 636 -19.42 -8.51 18.41
CA TYR A 636 -18.93 -9.41 19.45
C TYR A 636 -18.31 -8.69 20.63
N ASP A 637 -17.24 -7.91 20.46
CA ASP A 637 -16.50 -7.35 21.60
C ASP A 637 -16.19 -5.85 21.51
N ASN A 638 -16.61 -5.18 20.43
CA ASN A 638 -16.31 -3.77 20.15
C ASN A 638 -14.81 -3.44 20.30
N ARG A 639 -13.92 -4.36 19.89
CA ARG A 639 -12.49 -4.09 19.78
C ARG A 639 -12.07 -3.87 18.33
N LEU A 640 -11.13 -2.95 18.15
CA LEU A 640 -10.32 -2.86 16.94
C LEU A 640 -9.32 -4.00 16.94
N TYR A 641 -9.18 -4.64 15.79
CA TYR A 641 -8.20 -5.68 15.52
C TYR A 641 -7.32 -5.25 14.36
N SER A 642 -6.04 -5.61 14.41
CA SER A 642 -5.11 -5.49 13.31
C SER A 642 -4.58 -6.85 12.88
N PHE A 643 -4.53 -7.10 11.58
CA PHE A 643 -4.09 -8.34 10.96
C PHE A 643 -2.93 -8.09 10.01
N GLY A 644 -1.90 -8.93 10.09
CA GLY A 644 -0.75 -8.84 9.20
C GLY A 644 0.44 -9.69 9.66
N LYS A 645 1.51 -9.65 8.87
CA LYS A 645 2.74 -10.38 9.17
C LYS A 645 3.47 -9.74 10.36
N GLY A 646 3.74 -10.52 11.40
CA GLY A 646 4.36 -10.03 12.64
C GLY A 646 5.82 -10.45 12.83
N PRO A 647 6.57 -9.79 13.72
CA PRO A 647 7.93 -10.21 14.04
C PRO A 647 7.95 -11.51 14.86
N SER A 648 9.06 -12.25 14.81
CA SER A 648 9.29 -13.45 15.63
C SER A 648 10.67 -13.39 16.30
N ALA A 649 10.89 -14.23 17.30
CA ALA A 649 12.19 -14.46 17.90
C ALA A 649 12.50 -15.95 18.04
N THR A 650 13.68 -16.34 17.56
CA THR A 650 14.25 -17.67 17.77
C THR A 650 15.23 -17.62 18.94
N THR A 651 15.34 -18.69 19.72
CA THR A 651 16.38 -18.88 20.74
C THR A 651 17.03 -20.23 20.54
N ILE A 652 18.32 -20.38 20.88
CA ILE A 652 19.05 -21.64 20.74
C ILE A 652 19.96 -21.87 21.95
N SER A 653 19.93 -23.09 22.47
CA SER A 653 20.90 -23.63 23.43
C SER A 653 21.44 -24.96 22.90
N ALA A 654 22.60 -25.38 23.41
CA ALA A 654 23.21 -26.65 23.04
C ALA A 654 23.92 -27.28 24.23
N ALA A 655 23.80 -28.59 24.36
CA ALA A 655 24.39 -29.37 25.45
C ALA A 655 24.96 -30.72 24.95
N PRO A 656 26.11 -31.16 25.47
CA PRO A 656 26.95 -30.44 26.42
C PRO A 656 27.68 -29.25 25.76
N LYS A 657 28.11 -28.26 26.56
CA LYS A 657 28.89 -27.10 26.06
C LYS A 657 30.30 -27.48 25.61
N VAL A 658 30.81 -28.59 26.14
CA VAL A 658 32.02 -29.26 25.68
C VAL A 658 31.63 -30.70 25.39
N SER A 659 31.78 -31.13 24.13
CA SER A 659 31.49 -32.48 23.67
C SER A 659 32.78 -33.17 23.24
N THR A 660 32.78 -34.49 23.16
CA THR A 660 33.87 -35.25 22.55
C THR A 660 33.49 -35.56 21.10
N ASN A 661 34.43 -35.48 20.16
CA ASN A 661 34.19 -35.83 18.77
C ASN A 661 33.60 -37.25 18.66
N GLY A 662 32.54 -37.40 17.87
CA GLY A 662 31.75 -38.62 17.74
C GLY A 662 30.53 -38.70 18.67
N ASN A 663 30.44 -37.84 19.70
CA ASN A 663 29.26 -37.76 20.55
C ASN A 663 28.19 -36.84 19.95
N LYS A 664 26.92 -37.16 20.22
CA LYS A 664 25.79 -36.30 19.85
C LYS A 664 25.74 -35.05 20.72
N VAL A 665 25.39 -33.94 20.09
CA VAL A 665 25.07 -32.67 20.73
C VAL A 665 23.57 -32.46 20.60
N LEU A 666 22.89 -32.25 21.73
CA LEU A 666 21.51 -31.82 21.75
C LEU A 666 21.45 -30.31 21.50
N VAL A 667 20.57 -29.90 20.61
CA VAL A 667 20.26 -28.50 20.29
C VAL A 667 18.78 -28.30 20.57
N GLU A 668 18.44 -27.29 21.34
CA GLU A 668 17.06 -26.99 21.72
C GLU A 668 16.82 -25.48 21.78
N GLY A 669 15.57 -25.07 21.73
CA GLY A 669 15.24 -23.66 21.68
C GLY A 669 13.75 -23.40 21.57
N PHE A 670 13.41 -22.13 21.37
CA PHE A 670 12.04 -21.67 21.20
C PHE A 670 11.92 -20.75 19.99
N VAL A 671 10.74 -20.75 19.35
CA VAL A 671 10.29 -19.69 18.45
C VAL A 671 9.06 -19.01 19.04
N THR A 672 9.15 -17.70 19.24
CA THR A 672 8.17 -16.88 19.95
C THR A 672 7.63 -15.79 19.03
N ASP A 673 6.33 -15.56 19.12
CA ASP A 673 5.63 -14.45 18.48
C ASP A 673 5.95 -13.14 19.21
N LEU A 674 6.28 -12.09 18.45
CA LEU A 674 6.58 -10.76 18.96
C LEU A 674 5.55 -9.71 18.49
N ALA A 675 4.35 -10.11 18.08
CA ALA A 675 3.25 -9.22 17.74
C ALA A 675 3.11 -8.09 18.79
N PRO A 676 3.07 -6.80 18.36
CA PRO A 676 3.22 -5.67 19.28
C PRO A 676 2.24 -5.63 20.46
N GLY A 677 0.99 -6.07 20.25
CA GLY A 677 0.00 -6.05 21.33
C GLY A 677 0.20 -7.14 22.40
N LEU A 678 1.11 -8.11 22.20
CA LEU A 678 1.39 -9.19 23.16
C LEU A 678 2.00 -8.68 24.47
N SER A 679 2.54 -7.46 24.48
CA SER A 679 3.02 -6.82 25.72
C SER A 679 1.91 -6.38 26.67
N ASN A 680 0.66 -6.38 26.22
CA ASN A 680 -0.49 -6.02 27.06
C ASN A 680 -0.63 -6.99 28.23
N TYR A 681 -0.96 -6.43 29.40
CA TYR A 681 -0.96 -7.16 30.66
C TYR A 681 -1.78 -8.46 30.60
N ASP A 682 -3.02 -8.41 30.11
CA ASP A 682 -3.95 -9.55 30.07
C ASP A 682 -3.42 -10.74 29.26
N ILE A 683 -2.59 -10.48 28.24
CA ILE A 683 -1.96 -11.53 27.42
C ILE A 683 -0.68 -11.99 28.07
N LYS A 684 0.19 -11.05 28.48
CA LYS A 684 1.48 -11.34 29.09
C LYS A 684 1.36 -12.26 30.32
N VAL A 685 0.32 -12.09 31.14
CA VAL A 685 0.12 -12.96 32.32
C VAL A 685 -0.42 -14.35 31.97
N ARG A 686 -1.15 -14.50 30.85
CA ARG A 686 -1.61 -15.80 30.33
C ARG A 686 -0.47 -16.60 29.70
N PHE A 687 0.52 -15.90 29.17
CA PHE A 687 1.68 -16.46 28.47
C PHE A 687 2.99 -15.96 29.12
N PRO A 688 3.30 -16.36 30.36
CA PRO A 688 4.46 -15.84 31.10
C PRO A 688 5.82 -16.13 30.43
N ASN A 689 5.86 -17.11 29.53
CA ASN A 689 7.04 -17.48 28.74
C ASN A 689 7.00 -16.94 27.30
N GLY A 690 6.10 -16.00 27.01
CA GLY A 690 5.82 -15.52 25.65
C GLY A 690 4.79 -16.36 24.92
N VAL A 691 4.16 -15.77 23.89
CA VAL A 691 3.25 -16.50 23.00
C VAL A 691 4.09 -17.23 21.95
N PRO A 692 3.95 -18.54 21.78
CA PRO A 692 4.67 -19.26 20.75
C PRO A 692 4.23 -18.87 19.34
N ALA A 693 5.19 -18.86 18.41
CA ALA A 693 4.90 -18.80 16.99
C ALA A 693 4.36 -20.18 16.55
N VAL A 694 3.19 -20.18 15.88
CA VAL A 694 2.53 -21.41 15.39
C VAL A 694 2.53 -21.45 13.86
N SER A 695 2.30 -22.63 13.29
CA SER A 695 2.16 -22.78 11.84
C SER A 695 0.99 -21.94 11.29
N ASP A 696 1.09 -21.53 10.03
CA ASP A 696 0.02 -20.80 9.34
C ASP A 696 -1.32 -21.55 9.38
N ALA A 697 -1.28 -22.89 9.32
CA ALA A 697 -2.47 -23.75 9.42
C ALA A 697 -3.14 -23.72 10.81
N SER A 698 -2.40 -23.41 11.87
CA SER A 698 -2.94 -23.30 13.24
C SER A 698 -3.36 -21.86 13.59
N MET A 699 -3.10 -20.89 12.70
CA MET A 699 -3.09 -19.47 13.04
C MET A 699 -4.44 -18.96 13.51
N THR A 700 -5.53 -19.30 12.81
CA THR A 700 -6.89 -18.86 13.19
C THR A 700 -7.25 -19.28 14.61
N ASP A 701 -7.19 -20.58 14.90
CA ASP A 701 -7.59 -21.09 16.22
C ASP A 701 -6.68 -20.58 17.33
N TRP A 702 -5.38 -20.42 17.03
CA TRP A 702 -4.42 -19.85 17.95
C TRP A 702 -4.73 -18.39 18.27
N MET A 703 -5.02 -17.57 17.26
CA MET A 703 -5.36 -16.17 17.45
C MET A 703 -6.70 -15.98 18.16
N GLN A 704 -7.70 -16.82 17.90
CA GLN A 704 -8.96 -16.82 18.65
C GLN A 704 -8.72 -17.15 20.14
N TYR A 705 -7.84 -18.11 20.45
CA TYR A 705 -7.46 -18.41 21.84
C TYR A 705 -6.73 -17.25 22.51
N VAL A 706 -5.72 -16.67 21.85
CA VAL A 706 -4.89 -15.59 22.40
C VAL A 706 -5.71 -14.32 22.62
N TRP A 707 -6.48 -13.89 21.61
CA TRP A 707 -7.08 -12.55 21.57
C TRP A 707 -8.59 -12.51 21.83
N MET A 708 -9.32 -13.56 21.45
CA MET A 708 -10.78 -13.58 21.43
C MET A 708 -11.41 -14.49 22.49
N GLN A 709 -10.60 -14.97 23.45
CA GLN A 709 -11.06 -15.79 24.59
C GLN A 709 -11.67 -17.16 24.22
N TYR A 710 -11.40 -17.68 23.02
CA TYR A 710 -11.76 -19.07 22.67
C TYR A 710 -10.95 -20.08 23.49
N PRO A 711 -11.35 -21.37 23.56
CA PRO A 711 -10.53 -22.43 24.17
C PRO A 711 -9.19 -22.64 23.46
N ARG A 712 -8.18 -23.13 24.20
CA ARG A 712 -6.87 -23.48 23.60
C ARG A 712 -7.03 -24.63 22.59
N PRO A 713 -6.55 -24.50 21.35
CA PRO A 713 -6.56 -25.61 20.39
C PRO A 713 -5.66 -26.76 20.87
N THR A 714 -6.10 -28.00 20.66
CA THR A 714 -5.38 -29.22 21.08
C THR A 714 -4.45 -29.77 20.01
N ASN A 715 -4.55 -29.27 18.78
CA ASN A 715 -3.84 -29.72 17.58
C ASN A 715 -2.96 -28.63 16.95
N ALA A 716 -2.72 -27.52 17.65
CA ALA A 716 -1.81 -26.49 17.16
C ALA A 716 -0.40 -27.05 16.97
N THR A 717 0.25 -26.66 15.89
CA THR A 717 1.63 -27.05 15.55
C THR A 717 2.50 -25.81 15.49
N GLY A 718 3.79 -25.94 15.82
CA GLY A 718 4.74 -24.85 15.72
C GLY A 718 5.27 -24.66 14.30
N VAL A 719 6.46 -24.06 14.19
CA VAL A 719 7.11 -23.70 12.92
C VAL A 719 8.42 -24.45 12.73
N ASP A 720 8.85 -24.58 11.47
CA ASP A 720 10.10 -25.25 11.14
C ASP A 720 11.32 -24.37 11.44
N VAL A 721 12.33 -24.99 12.02
CA VAL A 721 13.63 -24.39 12.36
C VAL A 721 14.74 -25.22 11.73
N THR A 722 15.62 -24.55 11.00
CA THR A 722 16.84 -25.16 10.44
C THR A 722 18.04 -24.86 11.32
N ILE A 723 18.85 -25.87 11.60
CA ILE A 723 20.12 -25.73 12.33
C ILE A 723 21.28 -25.83 11.36
N THR A 724 22.07 -24.77 11.27
CA THR A 724 23.34 -24.73 10.52
C THR A 724 24.51 -24.52 11.47
N VAL A 725 25.71 -24.87 11.02
CA VAL A 725 26.94 -24.67 11.79
C VAL A 725 28.02 -24.00 10.95
N PHE A 726 28.88 -23.22 11.62
CA PHE A 726 30.24 -22.98 11.17
C PHE A 726 31.16 -23.90 11.96
N ASP A 727 31.89 -24.77 11.25
CA ASP A 727 32.88 -25.65 11.84
C ASP A 727 34.22 -24.92 12.12
N PRO A 728 35.19 -25.57 12.80
CA PRO A 728 36.51 -25.01 13.08
C PRO A 728 37.34 -24.65 11.84
N ASN A 729 37.00 -25.21 10.67
CA ASN A 729 37.66 -24.95 9.39
C ASN A 729 37.00 -23.81 8.60
N GLY A 730 35.91 -23.23 9.10
CA GLY A 730 35.15 -22.17 8.44
C GLY A 730 34.10 -22.67 7.44
N ASN A 731 33.79 -23.97 7.40
CA ASN A 731 32.75 -24.51 6.53
C ASN A 731 31.36 -24.21 7.10
N HIS A 732 30.41 -23.78 6.25
CA HIS A 732 29.01 -23.54 6.61
C HIS A 732 28.10 -24.60 6.01
N TYR A 733 27.36 -25.33 6.85
CA TYR A 733 26.45 -26.37 6.37
C TYR A 733 25.29 -26.66 7.35
N LYS A 734 24.20 -27.22 6.82
CA LYS A 734 23.03 -27.68 7.59
C LYS A 734 23.34 -29.00 8.29
N VAL A 735 23.06 -29.07 9.59
CA VAL A 735 23.26 -30.28 10.40
C VAL A 735 21.96 -30.95 10.83
N ALA A 736 20.87 -30.18 10.96
CA ALA A 736 19.57 -30.70 11.38
C ALA A 736 18.43 -29.73 11.02
N SER A 737 17.19 -30.20 11.18
CA SER A 737 15.98 -29.38 11.27
C SER A 737 15.04 -29.96 12.33
N ALA A 738 14.17 -29.11 12.88
CA ALA A 738 13.13 -29.48 13.83
C ALA A 738 11.89 -28.60 13.61
N THR A 739 10.70 -29.12 13.91
CA THR A 739 9.47 -28.32 13.99
C THR A 739 9.19 -28.02 15.44
N SER A 740 8.90 -26.77 15.80
CA SER A 740 8.49 -26.44 17.16
C SER A 740 7.11 -26.99 17.50
N ASP A 741 6.83 -27.16 18.79
CA ASP A 741 5.52 -27.58 19.29
C ASP A 741 4.57 -26.38 19.53
N ALA A 742 3.37 -26.65 20.04
CA ALA A 742 2.39 -25.61 20.41
C ALA A 742 2.79 -24.72 21.61
N ASN A 743 3.98 -24.95 22.19
CA ASN A 743 4.62 -24.09 23.19
C ASN A 743 5.83 -23.36 22.59
N GLY A 744 6.07 -23.49 21.28
CA GLY A 744 7.17 -22.88 20.55
C GLY A 744 8.49 -23.62 20.74
N PHE A 745 8.53 -24.70 21.50
CA PHE A 745 9.75 -25.44 21.82
C PHE A 745 10.15 -26.36 20.66
N TYR A 746 11.42 -26.37 20.29
CA TYR A 746 11.99 -27.34 19.35
C TYR A 746 13.24 -27.99 19.94
N SER A 747 13.55 -29.21 19.51
CA SER A 747 14.82 -29.87 19.82
C SER A 747 15.25 -30.83 18.72
N THR A 748 16.56 -31.00 18.56
CA THR A 748 17.19 -31.93 17.62
C THR A 748 18.60 -32.29 18.08
N SER A 749 19.26 -33.23 17.41
CA SER A 749 20.65 -33.57 17.72
C SER A 749 21.46 -33.80 16.45
N PHE A 750 22.75 -33.50 16.52
CA PHE A 750 23.70 -33.80 15.45
C PHE A 750 25.03 -34.30 16.04
N VAL A 751 25.88 -34.87 15.19
CA VAL A 751 27.24 -35.30 15.56
C VAL A 751 28.23 -34.37 14.87
N PRO A 752 29.11 -33.66 15.60
CA PRO A 752 30.17 -32.86 14.99
C PRO A 752 31.14 -33.71 14.19
N GLU A 753 31.55 -33.23 13.01
CA GLU A 753 32.39 -33.98 12.08
C GLU A 753 33.90 -33.90 12.42
N VAL A 754 34.34 -32.80 13.02
CA VAL A 754 35.74 -32.54 13.38
C VAL A 754 35.84 -31.99 14.82
N PRO A 755 37.00 -32.09 15.49
CA PRO A 755 37.23 -31.43 16.77
C PRO A 755 37.47 -29.92 16.59
N GLY A 756 37.08 -29.14 17.60
CA GLY A 756 37.27 -27.70 17.73
C GLY A 756 35.97 -26.97 18.05
N ARG A 757 36.01 -25.64 17.98
CA ARG A 757 34.87 -24.78 18.24
C ARG A 757 33.85 -24.78 17.09
N TYR A 758 32.59 -25.06 17.42
CA TYR A 758 31.46 -24.89 16.50
C TYR A 758 30.61 -23.68 16.89
N THR A 759 30.20 -22.90 15.88
CA THR A 759 29.14 -21.89 16.01
C THR A 759 27.87 -22.47 15.42
N LEU A 760 26.81 -22.59 16.22
CA LEU A 760 25.52 -23.13 15.81
C LEU A 760 24.55 -21.98 15.59
N ILE A 761 23.78 -22.05 14.51
CA ILE A 761 22.78 -21.06 14.12
C ILE A 761 21.44 -21.78 13.95
N ALA A 762 20.44 -21.37 14.73
CA ALA A 762 19.05 -21.72 14.48
C ALA A 762 18.38 -20.62 13.67
N THR A 763 17.71 -21.02 12.59
CA THR A 763 17.01 -20.12 11.68
C THR A 763 15.57 -20.57 11.52
N PHE A 764 14.65 -19.65 11.79
CA PHE A 764 13.27 -19.70 11.32
C PHE A 764 13.16 -18.74 10.14
N ASP A 765 12.88 -19.26 8.94
CA ASP A 765 12.88 -18.46 7.69
C ASP A 765 11.68 -17.49 7.59
N GLY A 766 10.69 -17.63 8.48
CA GLY A 766 9.42 -16.92 8.42
C GLY A 766 8.32 -17.74 7.75
N THR A 767 7.09 -17.23 7.80
CA THR A 767 5.92 -17.83 7.15
C THR A 767 5.03 -16.71 6.59
N LYS A 768 3.80 -17.04 6.17
CA LYS A 768 2.80 -16.03 5.80
C LYS A 768 2.40 -15.16 7.00
N SER A 769 2.48 -15.69 8.21
CA SER A 769 2.14 -15.00 9.46
C SER A 769 3.33 -14.25 10.09
N TYR A 770 4.55 -14.71 9.88
CA TYR A 770 5.72 -14.22 10.61
C TYR A 770 6.89 -13.82 9.70
N TYR A 771 7.57 -12.72 10.04
CA TYR A 771 8.94 -12.49 9.58
C TYR A 771 9.90 -13.48 10.25
N GLY A 772 10.94 -13.87 9.52
CA GLY A 772 11.95 -14.82 10.00
C GLY A 772 12.79 -14.26 11.17
N SER A 773 13.47 -15.15 11.88
CA SER A 773 14.40 -14.79 12.95
C SER A 773 15.51 -15.83 13.09
N THR A 774 16.66 -15.40 13.64
CA THR A 774 17.82 -16.28 13.85
C THR A 774 18.40 -16.13 15.25
N ALA A 775 19.04 -17.19 15.74
CA ALA A 775 19.78 -17.17 17.00
C ALA A 775 21.05 -17.99 16.90
N VAL A 776 22.06 -17.62 17.70
CA VAL A 776 23.40 -18.21 17.64
C VAL A 776 23.84 -18.70 19.02
N THR A 777 24.48 -19.88 19.07
CA THR A 777 25.22 -20.35 20.23
C THR A 777 26.54 -21.02 19.80
N ALA A 778 27.34 -21.46 20.75
CA ALA A 778 28.57 -22.19 20.47
C ALA A 778 28.77 -23.37 21.42
N ILE A 779 29.54 -24.34 20.94
CA ILE A 779 30.05 -25.49 21.69
C ILE A 779 31.53 -25.69 21.36
N GLU A 780 32.26 -26.36 22.24
CA GLU A 780 33.60 -26.87 21.98
C GLU A 780 33.54 -28.38 21.78
N VAL A 781 34.29 -28.91 20.81
CA VAL A 781 34.39 -30.36 20.55
C VAL A 781 35.82 -30.80 20.74
N GLU A 782 36.10 -31.56 21.79
CA GLU A 782 37.43 -32.12 22.06
C GLU A 782 37.68 -33.38 21.22
N ASP A 783 38.96 -33.66 20.95
CA ASP A 783 39.36 -34.92 20.33
C ASP A 783 38.86 -36.13 21.12
N ALA A 784 38.48 -37.19 20.41
CA ALA A 784 38.16 -38.46 21.06
C ALA A 784 39.41 -38.99 21.79
N PRO A 785 39.28 -39.48 23.04
CA PRO A 785 40.42 -40.04 23.75
C PRO A 785 41.02 -41.20 22.95
N GLN A 786 42.34 -41.19 22.80
CA GLN A 786 43.09 -42.28 22.16
C GLN A 786 42.69 -43.60 22.84
N PRO A 787 42.38 -44.67 22.09
CA PRO A 787 42.02 -45.94 22.68
C PRO A 787 43.15 -46.40 23.61
N THR A 788 42.83 -46.58 24.89
CA THR A 788 43.75 -47.17 25.87
C THR A 788 44.18 -48.52 25.31
N ALA A 789 45.50 -48.75 25.19
CA ALA A 789 46.02 -50.05 24.77
C ALA A 789 45.33 -51.14 25.59
N ALA A 790 44.77 -52.14 24.90
CA ALA A 790 44.14 -53.28 25.56
C ALA A 790 45.11 -53.83 26.63
N PRO A 791 44.63 -54.15 27.85
CA PRO A 791 45.50 -54.73 28.85
C PRO A 791 46.15 -55.97 28.24
N THR A 792 47.49 -56.01 28.24
CA THR A 792 48.24 -57.20 27.90
C THR A 792 47.63 -58.37 28.68
N PRO A 793 47.16 -59.45 28.04
CA PRO A 793 46.54 -60.55 28.75
C PRO A 793 47.47 -60.99 29.87
N ALA A 794 46.96 -60.99 31.10
CA ALA A 794 47.71 -61.47 32.25
C ALA A 794 48.18 -62.91 31.93
N PRO A 795 49.45 -63.27 32.20
CA PRO A 795 49.91 -64.64 31.98
C PRO A 795 48.96 -65.60 32.70
N ALA A 796 48.48 -66.61 31.98
CA ALA A 796 47.59 -67.62 32.50
C ALA A 796 48.12 -68.15 33.84
N SER A 797 47.27 -68.13 34.87
CA SER A 797 47.60 -68.66 36.18
C SER A 797 48.03 -70.14 36.04
N PRO A 798 49.15 -70.57 36.65
CA PRO A 798 49.55 -71.98 36.66
C PRO A 798 48.45 -72.91 37.20
N VAL A 799 47.50 -72.37 37.97
CA VAL A 799 46.38 -73.12 38.53
C VAL A 799 45.52 -73.73 37.43
N GLU A 800 45.26 -73.04 36.31
CA GLU A 800 44.42 -73.57 35.24
C GLU A 800 45.13 -74.63 34.38
N MET A 801 46.47 -74.59 34.31
CA MET A 801 47.28 -75.58 33.58
C MET A 801 47.39 -76.92 34.35
N TYR A 802 47.26 -76.91 35.67
CA TYR A 802 47.35 -78.11 36.51
C TYR A 802 46.01 -78.61 37.09
N PHE A 803 44.93 -77.83 37.01
CA PHE A 803 43.62 -78.23 37.55
C PHE A 803 43.02 -79.43 36.79
N VAL A 804 43.09 -79.44 35.46
CA VAL A 804 42.53 -80.52 34.64
C VAL A 804 43.33 -81.83 34.81
N PRO A 805 44.68 -81.85 34.76
CA PRO A 805 45.46 -83.07 35.06
C PRO A 805 45.26 -83.59 36.49
N ALA A 806 45.15 -82.70 37.50
CA ALA A 806 44.98 -83.09 38.90
C ALA A 806 43.61 -83.73 39.18
N VAL A 807 42.53 -83.21 38.58
CA VAL A 807 41.19 -83.79 38.70
C VAL A 807 41.11 -85.17 38.03
N VAL A 808 41.75 -85.34 36.87
CA VAL A 808 41.83 -86.64 36.18
C VAL A 808 42.63 -87.66 37.02
N ALA A 809 43.74 -87.26 37.64
CA ALA A 809 44.53 -88.13 38.51
C ALA A 809 43.76 -88.57 39.77
N ILE A 810 42.97 -87.67 40.37
CA ILE A 810 42.12 -87.98 41.54
C ILE A 810 41.00 -88.95 41.18
N ILE A 811 40.35 -88.80 40.03
CA ILE A 811 39.30 -89.73 39.56
C ILE A 811 39.89 -91.12 39.32
N ILE A 812 41.07 -91.23 38.70
CA ILE A 812 41.75 -92.52 38.48
C ILE A 812 42.12 -93.19 39.82
N ALA A 813 42.58 -92.43 40.81
CA ALA A 813 42.90 -92.95 42.14
C ALA A 813 41.66 -93.49 42.88
N ILE A 814 40.51 -92.80 42.77
CA ILE A 814 39.25 -93.24 43.37
C ILE A 814 38.75 -94.54 42.71
N VAL A 815 38.87 -94.66 41.39
CA VAL A 815 38.51 -95.89 40.65
C VAL A 815 39.40 -97.05 41.07
N LEU A 816 40.72 -96.84 41.23
CA LEU A 816 41.66 -97.87 41.68
C LEU A 816 41.37 -98.32 43.12
N VAL A 817 41.05 -97.40 44.04
CA VAL A 817 40.65 -97.74 45.42
C VAL A 817 39.30 -98.48 45.44
N GLY A 818 38.35 -98.09 44.60
CA GLY A 818 37.08 -98.80 44.43
C GLY A 818 37.26 -100.24 43.93
N VAL A 819 38.17 -100.47 42.97
CA VAL A 819 38.50 -101.81 42.47
C VAL A 819 39.20 -102.66 43.55
N VAL A 820 40.10 -102.07 44.35
CA VAL A 820 40.78 -102.78 45.45
C VAL A 820 39.80 -103.16 46.57
N ILE A 821 38.84 -102.31 46.93
CA ILE A 821 37.81 -102.60 47.94
C ILE A 821 36.86 -103.71 47.47
N ILE A 822 36.49 -103.73 46.18
CA ILE A 822 35.66 -104.80 45.58
C ILE A 822 36.43 -106.13 45.54
N MET A 823 37.75 -106.11 45.35
CA MET A 823 38.58 -107.33 45.38
C MET A 823 38.80 -107.88 46.80
N VAL A 824 38.79 -107.04 47.84
CA VAL A 824 38.95 -107.46 49.25
C VAL A 824 37.66 -108.05 49.83
N LEU A 825 36.48 -107.66 49.33
CA LEU A 825 35.19 -108.19 49.83
C LEU A 825 34.76 -109.56 49.25
N LYS A 826 35.60 -110.23 48.44
CA LYS A 826 35.23 -111.50 47.76
C LYS A 826 36.03 -112.75 48.15
N LYS A 827 36.67 -112.81 49.33
CA LYS A 827 37.28 -114.07 49.84
C LYS A 827 37.03 -114.35 51.33
N ARG A 828 35.95 -115.12 51.54
CA ARG A 828 35.70 -116.21 52.53
C ARG A 828 35.41 -115.85 54.00
N PRO A 829 34.66 -116.72 54.72
CA PRO A 829 33.71 -117.78 54.30
C PRO A 829 32.26 -117.29 54.28
#